data_AF-A0AAF0YHY1-F1
#
_entry.id   AF-A0AAF0YHY1-F1
#
_cell.length_a   1.000
_cell.length_b   1.000
_cell.length_c   1.000
_cell.angle_alpha   90.00
_cell.angle_beta   90.00
_cell.angle_gamma   90.00
#
_symmetry.space_group_name_H-M   'P 1'
#
loop_
_entity.id
_entity.type
_entity.pdbx_description
1 polymer ?
#
loop_
_entity_poly.entity_id
_entity_poly.type
_entity_poly.pdbx_seq_one_letter_code
_entity_poly.pdbx_strand_id
1 'polypeptide(L)'
;MEAAARSTFEINNNVQLLGAADQAFLYDDKALRQQAPWENDPHYFQTVKISAVALIKMTIHARSGGQYEIMGVMYGKVRDHTFWIMDAAALPVQGTETRVNAGVEAYEYMVQFQAANKTAGKNEELCGWYHSHPGYGCWLSGIDVNTQLTNQKFTDPYLAVVIDPNRTVSAGKVEIGAFRTFPEGYTPPSAGSSEYQSIPIDKIEDFGAHANAYYPLNVEIYKSKADEQLLELLWNKYWVATLSQSLILTNRAYGTSQIKDLNAKLRSTTDGKLSESTSELKLKAPPPTLESAGDKGSKKKEDPYVGVETTASALSGPHKDRQVEIIANEIQNGITVQVIKNQLFNQRLDMYLRERKLIQSAPLSALAGTRLGIDVNYYVRTLLQDPDQREPLIASTGGLPLSLANRIESDLRQLDKAGIKPVFVFSGLPLASRPLPKGPNSQMERENHVKNEAWNYYEDGQVDRAVVALTQVRGGLWIDPNEVVRIFLRAFKHRFVEYVIAPYLASAQLAYLLRHPKGYIHAIWSDSETLLWSVDKVITSIEWSGNFTFLDKTRVRTDLGMTPEQFLDLSLLSGCSLLRTFPPYADSFQIRVIIDIVRHLKTGIAACQQFRDHPQMKALGYTESFMRARLAVKFSLVLTTEGTCLPLPLVVPPQGAVVTATDVPSDLDEIFSPRLPDELYFLLCRGMVSSSLVGYLTSGYIDERQPLADSPEYRRFIKDIITEGATSPRCTTLALLTAGLHPQWAQKRVHAHYYFDQPYAPPQGAVVPIADPLTQTLVEKCATWMVPHHVVGDELRRQSSSTIDLKLCIGTLEKEETAAYTKKEKAAKILEKKDEIVANIIWRFLDVRGFVSANHQQTAMGKAFHAASASARVTDKLQEAIYIVLELLRAGVVHGHRFGGPNAPLLSGGPSFGSDEEQSNTLLIMRVLSVVPLNFRPEQWAGPLSRELLVFNSFVKATSKALRQLLEAINVHILLTGNARRMRDDYLDMCISLPFQSDVNTGFGILAKTYLDAATIHFGDTITEENAGSDDVKQAKQSALQFVDQAFTGVKSPTQEVERGFRFWDAIMVAIRTLDQEQGPKPSVVNTVIQPDIIEQFERADKWLRPMRP
;
A
#
# COMPACT_ATOMS: atom_id res chain seq x y z
N MET A 1 10.80 25.18 -25.36
CA MET A 1 10.09 25.20 -24.06
C MET A 1 9.82 26.62 -23.60
N GLU A 2 10.83 27.50 -23.62
CA GLU A 2 10.69 28.93 -23.32
C GLU A 2 9.56 29.63 -24.09
N ALA A 3 9.56 29.53 -25.42
CA ALA A 3 8.53 30.11 -26.29
C ALA A 3 7.12 29.52 -26.04
N ALA A 4 7.03 28.26 -25.58
CA ALA A 4 5.75 27.58 -25.38
C ALA A 4 5.01 28.11 -24.15
N ALA A 5 5.71 28.29 -23.02
CA ALA A 5 5.10 28.77 -21.79
C ALA A 5 4.71 30.26 -21.85
N ARG A 6 5.49 31.09 -22.57
CA ARG A 6 5.08 32.46 -22.95
C ARG A 6 3.80 32.44 -23.78
N SER A 7 3.75 31.61 -24.82
CA SER A 7 2.55 31.44 -25.65
C SER A 7 1.36 30.98 -24.80
N THR A 8 1.56 30.07 -23.83
CA THR A 8 0.51 29.65 -22.89
C THR A 8 0.01 30.78 -22.01
N PHE A 9 0.87 31.64 -21.44
CA PHE A 9 0.43 32.80 -20.66
C PHE A 9 -0.38 33.79 -21.51
N GLU A 10 0.08 34.08 -22.73
CA GLU A 10 -0.61 34.98 -23.66
C GLU A 10 -1.97 34.41 -24.10
N ILE A 11 -2.05 33.10 -24.38
CA ILE A 11 -3.29 32.39 -24.73
C ILE A 11 -4.26 32.34 -23.55
N ASN A 12 -3.80 31.92 -22.38
CA ASN A 12 -4.67 31.73 -21.21
C ASN A 12 -5.27 33.04 -20.69
N ASN A 13 -4.59 34.17 -20.91
CA ASN A 13 -5.05 35.50 -20.49
C ASN A 13 -5.53 36.37 -21.67
N ASN A 14 -5.71 35.80 -22.87
CA ASN A 14 -6.21 36.50 -24.07
C ASN A 14 -5.51 37.85 -24.36
N VAL A 15 -4.18 37.91 -24.21
CA VAL A 15 -3.43 39.16 -24.33
C VAL A 15 -3.43 39.66 -25.77
N GLN A 16 -4.00 40.83 -26.01
CA GLN A 16 -4.08 41.41 -27.36
C GLN A 16 -2.87 42.32 -27.66
N LEU A 17 -2.25 42.13 -28.82
CA LEU A 17 -1.21 43.02 -29.33
C LEU A 17 -1.88 44.24 -29.99
N LEU A 18 -1.53 45.45 -29.55
CA LEU A 18 -2.00 46.67 -30.21
C LEU A 18 -1.31 46.84 -31.57
N GLY A 19 -2.11 46.86 -32.65
CA GLY A 19 -1.65 47.11 -34.01
C GLY A 19 -1.60 48.61 -34.34
N ALA A 20 -0.42 49.08 -34.78
CA ALA A 20 -0.13 50.35 -35.45
C ALA A 20 -0.96 51.60 -35.06
N ALA A 21 -0.76 52.10 -33.84
CA ALA A 21 -0.34 53.47 -33.55
C ALA A 21 -0.32 53.66 -32.02
N ASP A 22 0.79 54.15 -31.46
CA ASP A 22 0.94 54.56 -30.05
C ASP A 22 0.07 55.79 -29.67
N GLN A 23 -1.12 55.92 -30.28
CA GLN A 23 -2.07 57.01 -30.05
C GLN A 23 -2.69 56.97 -28.65
N ALA A 24 -2.79 55.80 -28.00
CA ALA A 24 -3.23 55.73 -26.60
C ALA A 24 -2.19 56.33 -25.63
N PHE A 25 -0.90 56.18 -25.93
CA PHE A 25 0.19 56.79 -25.14
C PHE A 25 0.27 58.31 -25.36
N LEU A 26 0.00 58.78 -26.58
CA LEU A 26 0.07 60.19 -27.00
C LEU A 26 -1.21 61.01 -26.71
N TYR A 27 -2.32 60.39 -26.33
CA TYR A 27 -3.58 61.07 -26.05
C TYR A 27 -3.51 61.86 -24.72
N ASP A 28 -3.97 63.12 -24.71
CA ASP A 28 -4.11 63.95 -23.51
C ASP A 28 -5.60 64.01 -23.12
N ASP A 29 -5.95 63.43 -21.97
CA ASP A 29 -7.33 63.32 -21.47
C ASP A 29 -7.79 64.53 -20.65
N LYS A 30 -6.97 65.59 -20.53
CA LYS A 30 -7.32 66.80 -19.75
C LYS A 30 -8.63 67.45 -20.16
N ALA A 31 -8.92 67.54 -21.45
CA ALA A 31 -10.17 68.12 -21.94
C ALA A 31 -11.39 67.30 -21.53
N LEU A 32 -11.26 65.96 -21.50
CA LEU A 32 -12.32 65.04 -21.08
C LEU A 32 -12.52 65.10 -19.56
N ARG A 33 -11.43 65.19 -18.79
CA ARG A 33 -11.46 65.38 -17.33
C ARG A 33 -12.12 66.69 -16.91
N GLN A 34 -11.97 67.76 -17.67
CA GLN A 34 -12.65 69.04 -17.41
C GLN A 34 -14.15 68.99 -17.72
N GLN A 35 -14.58 68.18 -18.70
CA GLN A 35 -15.99 68.04 -19.09
C GLN A 35 -16.77 67.06 -18.21
N ALA A 36 -16.07 66.12 -17.54
CA ALA A 36 -16.60 65.13 -16.61
C ALA A 36 -17.95 64.48 -17.04
N PRO A 37 -18.04 63.92 -18.27
CA PRO A 37 -19.31 63.38 -18.79
C PRO A 37 -19.89 62.22 -17.97
N TRP A 38 -19.06 61.51 -17.19
CA TRP A 38 -19.46 60.45 -16.28
C TRP A 38 -20.28 60.91 -15.07
N GLU A 39 -20.31 62.22 -14.75
CA GLU A 39 -21.20 62.73 -13.70
C GLU A 39 -22.68 62.63 -14.09
N ASN A 40 -22.99 62.64 -15.39
CA ASN A 40 -24.35 62.60 -15.92
C ASN A 40 -24.82 61.18 -16.29
N ASP A 41 -23.90 60.22 -16.39
CA ASP A 41 -24.19 58.82 -16.70
C ASP A 41 -23.41 57.88 -15.77
N PRO A 42 -24.06 57.26 -14.77
CA PRO A 42 -23.43 56.32 -13.85
C PRO A 42 -22.78 55.09 -14.52
N HIS A 43 -23.20 54.73 -15.74
CA HIS A 43 -22.67 53.62 -16.53
C HIS A 43 -21.77 54.07 -17.69
N TYR A 44 -21.26 55.31 -17.64
CA TYR A 44 -20.42 55.88 -18.69
C TYR A 44 -19.20 55.02 -19.02
N PHE A 45 -18.58 54.37 -18.02
CA PHE A 45 -17.43 53.49 -18.23
C PHE A 45 -17.88 52.03 -18.30
N GLN A 46 -17.51 51.33 -19.36
CA GLN A 46 -17.92 49.93 -19.56
C GLN A 46 -16.74 48.96 -19.65
N THR A 47 -15.55 49.47 -19.93
CA THR A 47 -14.36 48.64 -20.20
C THR A 47 -13.13 49.20 -19.49
N VAL A 48 -12.25 48.30 -19.06
CA VAL A 48 -10.89 48.63 -18.61
C VAL A 48 -9.88 47.85 -19.44
N LYS A 49 -8.86 48.55 -19.92
CA LYS A 49 -7.71 48.01 -20.63
C LYS A 49 -6.50 48.08 -19.71
N ILE A 50 -5.94 46.94 -19.34
CA ILE A 50 -4.80 46.83 -18.42
C ILE A 50 -3.57 46.37 -19.20
N SER A 51 -2.47 47.11 -19.06
CA SER A 51 -1.20 46.70 -19.67
C SER A 51 -0.69 45.40 -19.06
N ALA A 52 -0.07 44.54 -19.87
CA ALA A 52 0.52 43.29 -19.39
C ALA A 52 1.54 43.52 -18.26
N VAL A 53 2.27 44.64 -18.30
CA VAL A 53 3.22 45.04 -17.25
C VAL A 53 2.51 45.39 -15.95
N ALA A 54 1.44 46.19 -15.99
CA ALA A 54 0.66 46.52 -14.81
C ALA A 54 0.03 45.27 -14.20
N LEU A 55 -0.54 44.38 -15.04
CA LEU A 55 -1.12 43.12 -14.59
C LEU A 55 -0.09 42.24 -13.84
N ILE A 56 1.11 42.09 -14.39
CA ILE A 56 2.18 41.31 -13.77
C ILE A 56 2.61 41.93 -12.44
N LYS A 57 2.78 43.26 -12.38
CA LYS A 57 3.14 43.95 -11.12
C LYS A 57 2.08 43.75 -10.04
N MET A 58 0.80 43.95 -10.39
CA MET A 58 -0.30 43.78 -9.44
C MET A 58 -0.41 42.33 -8.97
N THR A 59 -0.25 41.36 -9.88
CA THR A 59 -0.33 39.92 -9.55
C THR A 59 0.85 39.46 -8.67
N ILE A 60 2.07 39.89 -9.00
CA ILE A 60 3.27 39.58 -8.19
C ILE A 60 3.13 40.21 -6.80
N HIS A 61 2.68 41.46 -6.74
CA HIS A 61 2.44 42.12 -5.47
C HIS A 61 1.38 41.36 -4.67
N ALA A 62 0.18 41.13 -5.22
CA ALA A 62 -0.90 40.39 -4.57
C ALA A 62 -0.43 39.03 -4.03
N ARG A 63 0.42 38.32 -4.77
CA ARG A 63 1.00 37.05 -4.31
C ARG A 63 1.96 37.22 -3.13
N SER A 64 2.73 38.30 -3.07
CA SER A 64 3.64 38.58 -1.96
C SER A 64 2.92 38.84 -0.63
N GLY A 65 1.65 39.26 -0.67
CA GLY A 65 0.79 39.44 0.51
C GLY A 65 0.36 38.11 1.16
N GLY A 66 0.48 36.98 0.46
CA GLY A 66 0.14 35.66 1.00
C GLY A 66 -1.35 35.53 1.31
N GLN A 67 -1.69 35.41 2.59
CA GLN A 67 -3.08 35.35 3.07
C GLN A 67 -3.66 36.73 3.43
N TYR A 68 -2.82 37.77 3.46
CA TYR A 68 -3.24 39.11 3.82
C TYR A 68 -3.66 39.90 2.59
N GLU A 69 -4.70 40.70 2.74
CA GLU A 69 -5.07 41.70 1.75
C GLU A 69 -3.99 42.77 1.69
N ILE A 70 -3.57 43.11 0.49
CA ILE A 70 -2.65 44.22 0.24
C ILE A 70 -3.23 45.11 -0.85
N MET A 71 -2.76 46.34 -0.91
CA MET A 71 -3.28 47.31 -1.86
C MET A 71 -2.18 48.12 -2.55
N GLY A 72 -2.53 48.69 -3.68
CA GLY A 72 -1.68 49.60 -4.43
C GLY A 72 -2.50 50.54 -5.30
N VAL A 73 -1.79 51.33 -6.10
CA VAL A 73 -2.37 52.37 -6.95
C VAL A 73 -2.10 52.10 -8.42
N MET A 74 -3.01 52.57 -9.26
CA MET A 74 -2.96 52.41 -10.72
C MET A 74 -2.86 53.76 -11.41
N TYR A 75 -1.97 53.84 -12.40
CA TYR A 75 -1.71 55.03 -13.19
C TYR A 75 -2.16 54.80 -14.64
N GLY A 76 -2.83 55.80 -15.19
CA GLY A 76 -3.49 55.63 -16.48
C GLY A 76 -4.24 56.86 -16.97
N LYS A 77 -5.03 56.64 -18.01
CA LYS A 77 -5.81 57.65 -18.73
C LYS A 77 -7.22 57.16 -19.00
N VAL A 78 -8.14 58.07 -19.28
CA VAL A 78 -9.50 57.72 -19.71
C VAL A 78 -9.74 58.15 -21.14
N ARG A 79 -10.36 57.29 -21.94
CA ARG A 79 -10.70 57.56 -23.34
C ARG A 79 -11.82 56.64 -23.81
N ASP A 80 -12.75 57.15 -24.61
CA ASP A 80 -13.79 56.36 -25.31
C ASP A 80 -14.50 55.35 -24.37
N HIS A 81 -15.09 55.85 -23.27
CA HIS A 81 -15.80 55.04 -22.26
C HIS A 81 -14.93 53.94 -21.58
N THR A 82 -13.60 54.04 -21.71
CA THR A 82 -12.65 53.00 -21.30
C THR A 82 -11.55 53.55 -20.39
N PHE A 83 -11.24 52.83 -19.32
CA PHE A 83 -10.03 53.07 -18.51
C PHE A 83 -8.82 52.43 -19.17
N TRP A 84 -7.74 53.19 -19.37
CA TRP A 84 -6.47 52.67 -19.87
C TRP A 84 -5.44 52.68 -18.74
N ILE A 85 -5.25 51.52 -18.11
CA ILE A 85 -4.28 51.31 -17.05
C ILE A 85 -2.92 51.00 -17.69
N MET A 86 -1.96 51.88 -17.44
CA MET A 86 -0.64 51.87 -18.08
C MET A 86 0.41 51.25 -17.15
N ASP A 87 0.36 51.62 -15.87
CA ASP A 87 1.30 51.14 -14.84
C ASP A 87 0.61 50.99 -13.48
N ALA A 88 1.24 50.24 -12.58
CA ALA A 88 0.76 50.04 -11.21
C ALA A 88 1.94 50.08 -10.22
N ALA A 89 1.67 50.56 -9.00
CA ALA A 89 2.65 50.62 -7.92
C ALA A 89 2.07 50.05 -6.63
N ALA A 90 2.90 49.32 -5.88
CA ALA A 90 2.56 48.83 -4.55
C ALA A 90 2.57 49.98 -3.54
N LEU A 91 1.57 50.03 -2.66
CA LEU A 91 1.65 50.88 -1.48
C LEU A 91 2.24 50.08 -0.32
N PRO A 92 3.06 50.68 0.55
CA PRO A 92 3.64 50.01 1.71
C PRO A 92 2.62 49.86 2.85
N VAL A 93 1.43 49.34 2.54
CA VAL A 93 0.31 49.19 3.47
C VAL A 93 -0.19 47.75 3.40
N GLN A 94 -0.27 47.09 4.56
CA GLN A 94 -0.98 45.82 4.70
C GLN A 94 -2.44 46.12 5.07
N GLY A 95 -3.37 45.66 4.24
CA GLY A 95 -4.79 45.77 4.52
C GLY A 95 -5.20 44.82 5.66
N THR A 96 -6.10 45.26 6.51
CA THR A 96 -6.85 44.38 7.41
C THR A 96 -8.33 44.67 7.18
N GLU A 97 -9.18 43.64 7.21
CA GLU A 97 -10.64 43.71 6.99
C GLU A 97 -11.40 44.69 7.92
N THR A 98 -10.70 45.44 8.79
CA THR A 98 -11.27 46.40 9.75
C THR A 98 -10.88 47.85 9.51
N ARG A 99 -9.94 48.16 8.60
CA ARG A 99 -9.52 49.55 8.30
C ARG A 99 -9.12 49.73 6.85
N VAL A 100 -9.89 50.52 6.11
CA VAL A 100 -9.58 50.91 4.72
C VAL A 100 -9.46 52.43 4.64
N ASN A 101 -8.47 52.97 5.33
CA ASN A 101 -7.93 54.27 4.99
C ASN A 101 -6.42 54.13 5.00
N ALA A 102 -5.79 54.29 3.84
CA ALA A 102 -4.35 54.30 3.74
C ALA A 102 -3.87 55.41 4.70
N GLY A 103 -3.05 55.06 5.70
CA GLY A 103 -2.60 56.04 6.71
C GLY A 103 -1.94 57.26 6.06
N VAL A 104 -1.72 58.33 6.82
CA VAL A 104 -1.09 59.57 6.32
C VAL A 104 0.21 59.29 5.53
N GLU A 105 0.98 58.29 5.97
CA GLU A 105 2.22 57.81 5.33
C GLU A 105 2.03 57.30 3.89
N ALA A 106 0.89 56.70 3.57
CA ALA A 106 0.61 56.19 2.22
C ALA A 106 0.23 57.32 1.25
N TYR A 107 -0.51 58.33 1.71
CA TYR A 107 -0.78 59.54 0.92
C TYR A 107 0.51 60.32 0.63
N GLU A 108 1.40 60.44 1.62
CA GLU A 108 2.73 61.04 1.42
C GLU A 108 3.55 60.27 0.37
N TYR A 109 3.56 58.94 0.44
CA TYR A 109 4.21 58.09 -0.56
C TYR A 109 3.63 58.28 -1.96
N MET A 110 2.29 58.35 -2.09
CA MET A 110 1.62 58.58 -3.38
C MET A 110 2.02 59.93 -4.01
N VAL A 111 2.08 61.00 -3.23
CA VAL A 111 2.48 62.33 -3.70
C VAL A 111 3.95 62.33 -4.14
N GLN A 112 4.85 61.75 -3.33
CA GLN A 112 6.27 61.66 -3.66
C GLN A 112 6.51 60.80 -4.90
N PHE A 113 5.84 59.66 -5.02
CA PHE A 113 5.96 58.75 -6.15
C PHE A 113 5.43 59.39 -7.44
N GLN A 114 4.32 60.13 -7.38
CA GLN A 114 3.79 60.85 -8.53
C GLN A 114 4.72 62.00 -8.97
N ALA A 115 5.37 62.71 -8.03
CA ALA A 115 6.38 63.71 -8.36
C ALA A 115 7.63 63.09 -9.01
N ALA A 116 8.07 61.92 -8.52
CA ALA A 116 9.19 61.18 -9.10
C ALA A 116 8.87 60.68 -10.53
N ASN A 117 7.66 60.18 -10.77
CA ASN A 117 7.21 59.75 -12.10
C ASN A 117 7.21 60.92 -13.10
N LYS A 118 6.71 62.10 -12.72
CA LYS A 118 6.75 63.30 -13.56
C LYS A 118 8.19 63.69 -13.92
N THR A 119 9.12 63.57 -12.96
CA THR A 119 10.55 63.85 -13.20
C THR A 119 11.19 62.82 -14.15
N ALA A 120 10.72 61.57 -14.13
CA ALA A 120 11.14 60.50 -15.04
C ALA A 120 10.44 60.53 -16.41
N GLY A 121 9.67 61.57 -16.72
CA GLY A 121 8.95 61.71 -17.99
C GLY A 121 7.67 60.87 -18.12
N LYS A 122 7.21 60.24 -17.03
CA LYS A 122 5.94 59.51 -16.94
C LYS A 122 4.84 60.46 -16.46
N ASN A 123 4.00 60.89 -17.39
CA ASN A 123 2.97 61.92 -17.16
C ASN A 123 1.58 61.34 -16.86
N GLU A 124 1.47 60.04 -16.61
CA GLU A 124 0.21 59.38 -16.28
C GLU A 124 -0.33 59.82 -14.91
N GLU A 125 -1.64 60.06 -14.85
CA GLU A 125 -2.30 60.45 -13.60
C GLU A 125 -2.81 59.22 -12.85
N LEU A 126 -3.00 59.40 -11.54
CA LEU A 126 -3.67 58.42 -10.70
C LEU A 126 -5.11 58.23 -11.22
N CYS A 127 -5.50 56.99 -11.47
CA CYS A 127 -6.80 56.66 -12.08
C CYS A 127 -7.55 55.55 -11.35
N GLY A 128 -6.96 55.01 -10.28
CA GLY A 128 -7.59 53.96 -9.49
C GLY A 128 -6.66 53.32 -8.48
N TRP A 129 -7.20 52.34 -7.78
CA TRP A 129 -6.50 51.51 -6.82
C TRP A 129 -6.79 50.03 -7.08
N TYR A 130 -5.85 49.18 -6.69
CA TYR A 130 -6.05 47.74 -6.71
C TYR A 130 -5.82 47.15 -5.33
N HIS A 131 -6.48 46.04 -5.04
CA HIS A 131 -6.22 45.24 -3.85
C HIS A 131 -6.40 43.75 -4.13
N SER A 132 -5.99 42.91 -3.18
CA SER A 132 -6.07 41.47 -3.32
C SER A 132 -7.13 40.86 -2.42
N HIS A 133 -7.90 39.89 -2.93
CA HIS A 133 -8.79 39.01 -2.16
C HIS A 133 -8.29 37.56 -2.20
N PRO A 134 -7.46 37.10 -1.24
CA PRO A 134 -6.83 35.79 -1.31
C PRO A 134 -7.78 34.61 -1.05
N GLY A 135 -8.42 34.08 -2.09
CA GLY A 135 -9.14 32.80 -2.07
C GLY A 135 -10.67 32.88 -2.06
N TYR A 136 -11.26 34.08 -2.02
CA TYR A 136 -12.71 34.29 -1.97
C TYR A 136 -13.27 35.07 -3.18
N GLY A 137 -12.48 35.21 -4.25
CA GLY A 137 -12.93 35.77 -5.52
C GLY A 137 -12.83 37.29 -5.59
N CYS A 138 -13.09 37.82 -6.78
CA CYS A 138 -12.99 39.25 -7.09
C CYS A 138 -14.37 39.92 -7.02
N TRP A 139 -14.60 40.70 -5.99
CA TRP A 139 -15.83 41.47 -5.71
C TRP A 139 -15.49 42.60 -4.72
N LEU A 140 -16.39 43.56 -4.49
CA LEU A 140 -16.18 44.64 -3.51
C LEU A 140 -16.97 44.37 -2.22
N SER A 141 -16.30 44.36 -1.07
CA SER A 141 -16.94 44.30 0.26
C SER A 141 -17.64 45.61 0.61
N GLY A 142 -18.44 45.63 1.68
CA GLY A 142 -19.07 46.86 2.17
C GLY A 142 -18.06 47.97 2.48
N ILE A 143 -16.83 47.61 2.88
CA ILE A 143 -15.77 48.59 3.14
C ILE A 143 -15.16 49.09 1.82
N ASP A 144 -14.91 48.19 0.86
CA ASP A 144 -14.37 48.57 -0.45
C ASP A 144 -15.33 49.48 -1.22
N VAL A 145 -16.64 49.23 -1.11
CA VAL A 145 -17.68 50.09 -1.67
C VAL A 145 -17.58 51.51 -1.08
N ASN A 146 -17.47 51.64 0.25
CA ASN A 146 -17.34 52.95 0.90
C ASN A 146 -16.05 53.68 0.52
N THR A 147 -14.93 52.96 0.43
CA THR A 147 -13.65 53.53 0.01
C THR A 147 -13.69 53.95 -1.44
N GLN A 148 -14.28 53.14 -2.32
CA GLN A 148 -14.43 53.46 -3.73
C GLN A 148 -15.38 54.65 -3.94
N LEU A 149 -16.49 54.73 -3.19
CA LEU A 149 -17.39 55.90 -3.19
C LEU A 149 -16.66 57.17 -2.77
N THR A 150 -15.87 57.10 -1.69
CA THR A 150 -15.07 58.23 -1.20
C THR A 150 -14.07 58.69 -2.26
N ASN A 151 -13.34 57.75 -2.86
CA ASN A 151 -12.35 58.08 -3.89
C ASN A 151 -12.99 58.62 -5.17
N GLN A 152 -14.13 58.06 -5.61
CA GLN A 152 -14.91 58.60 -6.73
C GLN A 152 -15.45 60.01 -6.42
N LYS A 153 -15.76 60.33 -5.16
CA LYS A 153 -16.25 61.67 -4.78
C LYS A 153 -15.15 62.74 -4.81
N PHE A 154 -13.92 62.40 -4.41
CA PHE A 154 -12.82 63.37 -4.29
C PHE A 154 -11.84 63.37 -5.47
N THR A 155 -11.75 62.26 -6.22
CA THR A 155 -10.74 62.04 -7.28
C THR A 155 -11.31 61.27 -8.48
N ASP A 156 -12.49 61.61 -9.02
CA ASP A 156 -13.01 60.99 -10.26
C ASP A 156 -12.29 61.51 -11.51
N PRO A 157 -12.01 60.69 -12.54
CA PRO A 157 -12.41 59.28 -12.72
C PRO A 157 -11.53 58.29 -11.93
N TYR A 158 -12.13 57.47 -11.06
CA TYR A 158 -11.43 56.47 -10.21
C TYR A 158 -11.94 55.03 -10.37
N LEU A 159 -11.05 54.04 -10.47
CA LEU A 159 -11.39 52.62 -10.65
C LEU A 159 -10.89 51.74 -9.48
N ALA A 160 -11.67 50.72 -9.09
CA ALA A 160 -11.23 49.66 -8.19
C ALA A 160 -10.94 48.37 -8.97
N VAL A 161 -9.77 47.76 -8.76
CA VAL A 161 -9.41 46.45 -9.31
C VAL A 161 -9.12 45.45 -8.19
N VAL A 162 -9.68 44.25 -8.29
CA VAL A 162 -9.50 43.16 -7.31
C VAL A 162 -8.78 42.00 -7.98
N ILE A 163 -7.79 41.43 -7.31
CA ILE A 163 -7.05 40.25 -7.80
C ILE A 163 -7.09 39.13 -6.75
N ASP A 164 -7.42 37.90 -7.16
CA ASP A 164 -7.32 36.74 -6.28
C ASP A 164 -6.02 35.95 -6.59
N PRO A 165 -4.94 36.11 -5.79
CA PRO A 165 -3.68 35.44 -6.03
C PRO A 165 -3.74 33.92 -5.77
N ASN A 166 -4.69 33.43 -4.99
CA ASN A 166 -4.81 32.01 -4.65
C ASN A 166 -5.53 31.25 -5.76
N ARG A 167 -6.63 31.81 -6.29
CA ARG A 167 -7.31 31.27 -7.49
C ARG A 167 -6.45 31.38 -8.72
N THR A 168 -5.72 32.49 -8.88
CA THR A 168 -4.80 32.68 -10.01
C THR A 168 -3.79 31.53 -10.14
N VAL A 169 -3.21 31.09 -9.02
CA VAL A 169 -2.23 29.98 -9.01
C VAL A 169 -2.90 28.62 -9.21
N SER A 170 -4.14 28.45 -8.77
CA SER A 170 -4.85 27.17 -8.85
C SER A 170 -5.46 26.94 -10.24
N ALA A 171 -6.05 27.98 -10.84
CA ALA A 171 -6.66 27.94 -12.17
C ALA A 171 -5.65 28.13 -13.33
N GLY A 172 -4.46 28.67 -13.06
CA GLY A 172 -3.45 28.94 -14.10
C GLY A 172 -3.80 30.09 -15.07
N LYS A 173 -4.78 30.91 -14.69
CA LYS A 173 -5.25 32.14 -15.36
C LYS A 173 -5.37 33.23 -14.30
N VAL A 174 -5.04 34.49 -14.62
CA VAL A 174 -5.16 35.58 -13.65
C VAL A 174 -6.63 35.85 -13.34
N GLU A 175 -6.99 35.67 -12.09
CA GLU A 175 -8.33 35.95 -11.56
C GLU A 175 -8.37 37.43 -11.15
N ILE A 176 -9.08 38.23 -11.94
CA ILE A 176 -9.12 39.69 -11.84
C ILE A 176 -10.54 40.21 -12.11
N GLY A 177 -10.97 41.20 -11.33
CA GLY A 177 -12.21 41.94 -11.55
C GLY A 177 -11.97 43.45 -11.45
N ALA A 178 -12.73 44.24 -12.19
CA ALA A 178 -12.68 45.70 -12.14
C ALA A 178 -14.08 46.26 -11.92
N PHE A 179 -14.21 47.22 -11.01
CA PHE A 179 -15.49 47.66 -10.47
C PHE A 179 -15.56 49.16 -10.28
N ARG A 180 -16.77 49.73 -10.46
CA ARG A 180 -17.13 51.09 -10.06
C ARG A 180 -18.43 51.08 -9.26
N THR A 181 -18.53 51.97 -8.28
CA THR A 181 -19.72 52.08 -7.42
C THR A 181 -20.73 53.06 -8.00
N PHE A 182 -22.02 52.80 -7.73
CA PHE A 182 -23.11 53.70 -8.10
C PHE A 182 -23.19 54.91 -7.16
N PRO A 183 -23.59 56.11 -7.64
CA PRO A 183 -23.81 57.26 -6.77
C PRO A 183 -24.89 57.03 -5.70
N GLU A 184 -24.80 57.73 -4.57
CA GLU A 184 -25.79 57.65 -3.48
C GLU A 184 -27.20 58.02 -4.00
N GLY A 185 -28.16 57.10 -3.84
CA GLY A 185 -29.56 57.30 -4.25
C GLY A 185 -29.95 56.73 -5.63
N TYR A 186 -29.01 56.13 -6.37
CA TYR A 186 -29.29 55.45 -7.63
C TYR A 186 -29.64 53.96 -7.43
N THR A 187 -30.77 53.51 -7.98
CA THR A 187 -31.20 52.09 -7.94
C THR A 187 -31.10 51.47 -9.33
N PRO A 188 -30.32 50.40 -9.53
CA PRO A 188 -30.14 49.80 -10.85
C PRO A 188 -31.44 49.12 -11.36
N PRO A 189 -31.79 49.25 -12.66
CA PRO A 189 -33.09 48.82 -13.19
C PRO A 189 -33.31 47.29 -13.34
N SER A 190 -32.30 46.46 -13.09
CA SER A 190 -32.40 44.99 -13.02
C SER A 190 -31.06 44.44 -12.53
N ALA A 191 -31.03 43.59 -11.50
CA ALA A 191 -29.82 42.89 -11.09
C ALA A 191 -29.41 41.89 -12.19
N GLY A 192 -28.45 42.28 -13.02
CA GLY A 192 -27.92 41.43 -14.08
C GLY A 192 -27.34 40.13 -13.52
N SER A 193 -27.39 39.07 -14.32
CA SER A 193 -26.78 37.77 -14.02
C SER A 193 -25.28 37.91 -13.79
N SER A 194 -24.87 38.05 -12.53
CA SER A 194 -23.46 38.05 -12.11
C SER A 194 -22.79 36.73 -12.50
N GLU A 195 -21.57 36.78 -13.03
CA GLU A 195 -20.74 35.60 -13.23
C GLU A 195 -20.52 34.89 -11.89
N TYR A 196 -20.95 33.64 -11.79
CA TYR A 196 -20.88 32.86 -10.56
C TYR A 196 -19.44 32.66 -10.11
N GLN A 197 -19.09 33.19 -8.93
CA GLN A 197 -17.83 32.93 -8.24
C GLN A 197 -18.10 32.10 -6.96
N SER A 198 -17.23 31.14 -6.66
CA SER A 198 -17.35 30.28 -5.48
C SER A 198 -16.97 31.04 -4.19
N ILE A 199 -17.90 31.73 -3.54
CA ILE A 199 -17.60 32.52 -2.33
C ILE A 199 -17.70 31.66 -1.05
N PRO A 200 -16.76 31.72 -0.09
CA PRO A 200 -16.87 31.03 1.20
C PRO A 200 -18.12 31.44 2.00
N ILE A 201 -18.64 30.55 2.85
CA ILE A 201 -19.87 30.80 3.63
C ILE A 201 -19.74 32.10 4.44
N ASP A 202 -18.61 32.31 5.08
CA ASP A 202 -18.34 33.41 6.01
C ASP A 202 -18.41 34.79 5.34
N LYS A 203 -18.37 34.84 4.00
CA LYS A 203 -18.39 36.06 3.18
C LYS A 203 -19.62 36.20 2.29
N ILE A 204 -20.50 35.19 2.27
CA ILE A 204 -21.64 35.14 1.33
C ILE A 204 -22.70 36.20 1.66
N GLU A 205 -22.89 36.50 2.94
CA GLU A 205 -23.86 37.52 3.40
C GLU A 205 -23.41 38.94 3.03
N ASP A 206 -22.13 39.24 3.26
CA ASP A 206 -21.53 40.54 2.92
C ASP A 206 -21.53 40.77 1.40
N PHE A 207 -21.21 39.73 0.61
CA PHE A 207 -21.35 39.78 -0.84
C PHE A 207 -22.80 40.06 -1.28
N GLY A 208 -23.77 39.32 -0.73
CA GLY A 208 -25.18 39.47 -1.08
C GLY A 208 -25.78 40.84 -0.73
N ALA A 209 -25.33 41.45 0.37
CA ALA A 209 -25.82 42.76 0.82
C ALA A 209 -25.33 43.92 -0.06
N HIS A 210 -24.14 43.81 -0.65
CA HIS A 210 -23.48 44.91 -1.36
C HIS A 210 -23.32 44.70 -2.87
N ALA A 211 -23.69 43.53 -3.42
CA ALA A 211 -23.58 43.21 -4.85
C ALA A 211 -24.30 44.20 -5.79
N ASN A 212 -25.35 44.89 -5.31
CA ASN A 212 -26.10 45.87 -6.11
C ASN A 212 -25.54 47.30 -6.03
N ALA A 213 -24.50 47.54 -5.21
CA ALA A 213 -23.92 48.88 -5.00
C ALA A 213 -22.82 49.25 -6.02
N TYR A 214 -22.40 48.29 -6.85
CA TYR A 214 -21.37 48.48 -7.87
C TYR A 214 -21.69 47.67 -9.12
N TYR A 215 -20.98 47.96 -10.21
CA TYR A 215 -21.05 47.17 -11.45
C TYR A 215 -19.65 46.76 -11.92
N PRO A 216 -19.52 45.58 -12.55
CA PRO A 216 -18.27 45.13 -13.15
C PRO A 216 -18.03 45.80 -14.50
N LEU A 217 -16.77 46.13 -14.78
CA LEU A 217 -16.32 46.57 -16.11
C LEU A 217 -15.66 45.38 -16.84
N ASN A 218 -15.78 45.35 -18.16
CA ASN A 218 -15.10 44.34 -18.98
C ASN A 218 -13.58 44.54 -18.92
N VAL A 219 -12.82 43.52 -18.51
CA VAL A 219 -11.35 43.59 -18.38
C VAL A 219 -10.69 43.05 -19.65
N GLU A 220 -9.97 43.92 -20.35
CA GLU A 220 -9.15 43.57 -21.51
C GLU A 220 -7.67 43.77 -21.20
N ILE A 221 -6.81 42.81 -21.59
CA ILE A 221 -5.36 42.88 -21.36
C ILE A 221 -4.66 43.18 -22.68
N TYR A 222 -3.82 44.21 -22.70
CA TYR A 222 -3.06 44.59 -23.88
C TYR A 222 -1.54 44.60 -23.63
N LYS A 223 -0.77 44.46 -24.71
CA LYS A 223 0.69 44.66 -24.70
C LYS A 223 1.13 45.55 -25.85
N SER A 224 2.14 46.39 -25.61
CA SER A 224 2.87 47.12 -26.65
C SER A 224 4.03 46.28 -27.22
N LYS A 225 4.64 46.73 -28.32
CA LYS A 225 5.86 46.11 -28.85
C LYS A 225 7.07 46.23 -27.91
N ALA A 226 7.11 47.26 -27.07
CA ALA A 226 8.15 47.42 -26.07
C ALA A 226 7.96 46.44 -24.90
N ASP A 227 6.71 46.20 -24.49
CA ASP A 227 6.39 45.21 -23.44
C ASP A 227 6.76 43.79 -23.88
N GLU A 228 6.63 43.48 -25.16
CA GLU A 228 7.04 42.20 -25.74
C GLU A 228 8.54 41.88 -25.50
N GLN A 229 9.42 42.87 -25.62
CA GLN A 229 10.85 42.71 -25.31
C GLN A 229 11.10 42.57 -23.81
N LEU A 230 10.36 43.31 -22.98
CA LEU A 230 10.48 43.25 -21.52
C LEU A 230 10.04 41.88 -20.97
N LEU A 231 8.93 41.34 -21.49
CA LEU A 231 8.41 40.01 -21.15
C LEU A 231 9.39 38.90 -21.53
N GLU A 232 10.10 39.05 -22.65
CA GLU A 232 11.13 38.11 -23.09
C GLU A 232 12.34 38.09 -22.13
N LEU A 233 12.79 39.25 -21.66
CA LEU A 233 13.87 39.34 -20.67
C LEU A 233 13.46 38.82 -19.29
N LEU A 234 12.22 39.06 -18.87
CA LEU A 234 11.66 38.49 -17.64
C LEU A 234 11.59 36.96 -17.71
N TRP A 235 11.12 36.41 -18.82
CA TRP A 235 10.93 34.98 -18.96
C TRP A 235 12.25 34.19 -18.96
N ASN A 236 13.31 34.75 -19.58
CA ASN A 236 14.68 34.23 -19.53
C ASN A 236 15.19 33.99 -18.10
N LYS A 237 14.71 34.78 -17.13
CA LYS A 237 15.14 34.70 -15.72
C LYS A 237 14.25 33.82 -14.84
N TYR A 238 12.97 33.66 -15.18
CA TYR A 238 11.97 33.05 -14.28
C TYR A 238 11.40 31.68 -14.72
N TRP A 239 11.69 31.20 -15.94
CA TRP A 239 11.16 29.91 -16.43
C TRP A 239 11.52 28.70 -15.56
N VAL A 240 12.69 28.72 -14.90
CA VAL A 240 13.13 27.67 -13.97
C VAL A 240 12.21 27.60 -12.74
N ALA A 241 11.74 28.74 -12.23
CA ALA A 241 10.83 28.79 -11.09
C ALA A 241 9.46 28.19 -11.43
N THR A 242 8.97 28.38 -12.66
CA THR A 242 7.73 27.77 -13.16
C THR A 242 7.82 26.24 -13.20
N LEU A 243 8.99 25.69 -13.52
CA LEU A 243 9.22 24.23 -13.57
C LEU A 243 9.57 23.61 -12.21
N SER A 244 10.10 24.36 -11.25
CA SER A 244 10.52 23.82 -9.94
C SER A 244 9.42 23.86 -8.87
N GLN A 245 8.36 24.66 -9.05
CA GLN A 245 7.30 24.81 -8.06
C GLN A 245 6.32 23.62 -8.02
N SER A 246 5.89 23.24 -6.81
CA SER A 246 4.82 22.26 -6.62
C SER A 246 3.52 22.97 -6.26
N LEU A 247 2.61 23.09 -7.24
CA LEU A 247 1.32 23.77 -7.08
C LEU A 247 0.50 23.18 -5.90
N ILE A 248 0.57 21.86 -5.69
CA ILE A 248 -0.09 21.16 -4.58
C ILE A 248 0.44 21.63 -3.22
N LEU A 249 1.77 21.76 -3.08
CA LEU A 249 2.38 22.14 -1.80
C LEU A 249 2.20 23.64 -1.54
N THR A 250 2.36 24.47 -2.57
CA THR A 250 2.30 25.93 -2.43
C THR A 250 0.88 26.41 -2.09
N ASN A 251 -0.18 25.75 -2.57
CA ASN A 251 -1.57 26.10 -2.29
C ASN A 251 -2.29 25.13 -1.32
N ARG A 252 -1.56 24.30 -0.58
CA ARG A 252 -2.14 23.30 0.34
C ARG A 252 -3.15 23.89 1.33
N ALA A 253 -2.84 25.06 1.90
CA ALA A 253 -3.71 25.74 2.86
C ALA A 253 -5.04 26.18 2.22
N TYR A 254 -4.99 26.69 0.99
CA TYR A 254 -6.18 27.08 0.22
C TYR A 254 -7.05 25.86 -0.11
N GLY A 255 -6.46 24.78 -0.65
CA GLY A 255 -7.20 23.55 -0.97
C GLY A 255 -7.86 22.92 0.26
N THR A 256 -7.16 22.92 1.40
CA THR A 256 -7.73 22.42 2.68
C THR A 256 -8.88 23.30 3.17
N SER A 257 -8.75 24.63 3.02
CA SER A 257 -9.81 25.59 3.38
C SER A 257 -11.06 25.42 2.52
N GLN A 258 -10.91 25.28 1.20
CA GLN A 258 -12.02 25.06 0.27
C GLN A 258 -12.77 23.74 0.56
N ILE A 259 -12.06 22.67 0.91
CA ILE A 259 -12.67 21.39 1.31
C ILE A 259 -13.45 21.55 2.63
N LYS A 260 -12.92 22.34 3.58
CA LYS A 260 -13.57 22.62 4.86
C LYS A 260 -14.85 23.46 4.67
N ASP A 261 -14.80 24.49 3.83
CA ASP A 261 -15.95 25.32 3.45
C ASP A 261 -17.02 24.49 2.72
N LEU A 262 -16.62 23.64 1.78
CA LEU A 262 -17.53 22.71 1.09
C LEU A 262 -18.23 21.77 2.07
N ASN A 263 -17.50 21.19 3.04
CA ASN A 263 -18.09 20.34 4.07
C ASN A 263 -19.11 21.12 4.94
N ALA A 264 -18.80 22.37 5.29
CA ALA A 264 -19.73 23.23 6.02
C ALA A 264 -21.00 23.54 5.20
N LYS A 265 -20.87 23.83 3.89
CA LYS A 265 -22.00 24.06 2.96
C LYS A 265 -22.86 22.79 2.78
N LEU A 266 -22.22 21.63 2.74
CA LEU A 266 -22.92 20.34 2.67
C LEU A 266 -23.75 20.12 3.94
N ARG A 267 -23.16 20.32 5.12
CA ARG A 267 -23.85 20.17 6.42
C ARG A 267 -25.04 21.11 6.59
N SER A 268 -24.89 22.40 6.29
CA SER A 268 -25.99 23.38 6.40
C SER A 268 -27.18 23.05 5.49
N THR A 269 -26.93 22.39 4.34
CA THR A 269 -28.02 21.92 3.47
C THR A 269 -28.69 20.66 4.01
N THR A 270 -27.92 19.75 4.62
CA THR A 270 -28.47 18.52 5.22
C THR A 270 -29.38 18.86 6.40
N ASP A 271 -28.99 19.83 7.23
CA ASP A 271 -29.77 20.30 8.37
C ASP A 271 -31.04 21.05 7.95
N GLY A 272 -30.99 21.82 6.85
CA GLY A 272 -32.17 22.48 6.27
C GLY A 272 -33.20 21.50 5.67
N LYS A 273 -32.77 20.36 5.12
CA LYS A 273 -33.68 19.30 4.64
C LYS A 273 -34.29 18.46 5.77
N LEU A 274 -33.66 18.40 6.94
CA LEU A 274 -34.15 17.66 8.11
C LEU A 274 -35.31 18.39 8.83
N SER A 275 -35.39 19.72 8.76
CA SER A 275 -36.46 20.50 9.40
C SER A 275 -37.78 20.51 8.60
N GLU A 276 -37.74 20.40 7.27
CA GLU A 276 -38.96 20.30 6.46
C GLU A 276 -39.57 18.89 6.41
N SER A 277 -38.81 17.83 6.77
CA SER A 277 -39.30 16.44 6.75
C SER A 277 -40.02 15.96 8.02
N THR A 278 -40.28 16.83 9.01
CA THR A 278 -40.87 16.45 10.31
C THR A 278 -42.25 17.06 10.60
N SER A 279 -43.04 17.38 9.57
CA SER A 279 -44.45 17.78 9.74
C SER A 279 -45.43 16.69 9.29
N GLU A 280 -45.92 15.92 10.27
CA GLU A 280 -47.17 15.13 10.32
C GLU A 280 -47.53 14.17 9.15
N LEU A 281 -47.12 12.90 9.27
CA LEU A 281 -47.78 11.77 8.59
C LEU A 281 -49.09 11.39 9.33
N LYS A 282 -50.24 11.86 8.84
CA LYS A 282 -51.55 11.27 9.12
C LYS A 282 -51.92 10.27 8.03
N LEU A 283 -52.10 9.01 8.42
CA LEU A 283 -52.64 7.93 7.59
C LEU A 283 -54.05 8.26 7.07
N LYS A 284 -54.30 8.01 5.78
CA LYS A 284 -55.65 7.97 5.22
C LYS A 284 -55.89 6.63 4.51
N ALA A 285 -56.99 6.00 4.88
CA ALA A 285 -57.43 4.67 4.44
C ALA A 285 -57.79 4.63 2.94
N PRO A 286 -57.79 3.44 2.30
CA PRO A 286 -57.96 3.30 0.85
C PRO A 286 -59.43 3.35 0.43
N PRO A 287 -59.77 3.85 -0.76
CA PRO A 287 -61.07 3.58 -1.39
C PRO A 287 -60.99 2.43 -2.43
N PRO A 288 -62.13 1.77 -2.72
CA PRO A 288 -62.21 0.55 -3.52
C PRO A 288 -62.61 0.79 -5.00
N THR A 289 -62.25 -0.21 -5.83
CA THR A 289 -62.92 -0.77 -7.04
C THR A 289 -63.45 0.09 -8.21
N LEU A 290 -63.03 -0.38 -9.40
CA LEU A 290 -63.78 -0.67 -10.65
C LEU A 290 -64.04 0.42 -11.71
N GLU A 291 -63.54 0.08 -12.91
CA GLU A 291 -64.15 0.17 -14.25
C GLU A 291 -64.62 1.52 -14.84
N SER A 292 -63.98 1.96 -15.94
CA SER A 292 -64.42 1.62 -17.33
C SER A 292 -63.90 2.62 -18.39
N ALA A 293 -63.52 2.05 -19.54
CA ALA A 293 -63.60 2.56 -20.92
C ALA A 293 -62.81 3.82 -21.38
N GLY A 294 -62.10 3.65 -22.51
CA GLY A 294 -62.15 4.66 -23.60
C GLY A 294 -60.85 5.19 -24.19
N ASP A 295 -60.28 4.43 -25.11
CA ASP A 295 -59.70 4.85 -26.42
C ASP A 295 -58.53 5.87 -26.58
N LYS A 296 -57.45 5.31 -27.15
CA LYS A 296 -56.35 5.78 -28.02
C LYS A 296 -56.06 7.28 -28.26
N GLY A 297 -54.78 7.64 -28.08
CA GLY A 297 -54.04 8.48 -29.05
C GLY A 297 -52.96 9.46 -28.53
N SER A 298 -51.68 9.04 -28.63
CA SER A 298 -50.45 9.86 -28.81
C SER A 298 -49.88 10.80 -27.70
N LYS A 299 -48.68 10.41 -27.24
CA LYS A 299 -47.51 11.18 -26.72
C LYS A 299 -47.69 12.66 -26.31
N LYS A 300 -47.66 12.91 -24.99
CA LYS A 300 -46.81 13.90 -24.28
C LYS A 300 -47.08 13.76 -22.76
N LYS A 301 -46.03 13.60 -21.94
CA LYS A 301 -46.12 13.69 -20.47
C LYS A 301 -45.90 15.15 -20.09
N GLU A 302 -46.97 15.82 -19.67
CA GLU A 302 -46.92 17.06 -18.89
C GLU A 302 -47.29 16.75 -17.44
N ASP A 303 -46.47 17.27 -16.52
CA ASP A 303 -46.77 17.42 -15.10
C ASP A 303 -47.97 18.35 -14.89
N PRO A 304 -48.83 18.06 -13.89
CA PRO A 304 -49.60 19.11 -13.26
C PRO A 304 -49.42 19.06 -11.74
N TYR A 305 -48.49 19.85 -11.21
CA TYR A 305 -48.64 20.43 -9.88
C TYR A 305 -47.95 21.81 -9.81
N VAL A 306 -48.77 22.84 -10.06
CA VAL A 306 -48.67 24.18 -9.47
C VAL A 306 -49.54 24.15 -8.21
N GLY A 307 -49.23 24.71 -7.06
CA GLY A 307 -48.02 25.33 -6.53
C GLY A 307 -48.19 25.53 -5.02
N VAL A 308 -47.08 25.69 -4.31
CA VAL A 308 -46.99 26.44 -3.04
C VAL A 308 -45.72 27.27 -3.17
N GLU A 309 -45.86 28.59 -3.15
CA GLU A 309 -44.73 29.52 -3.14
C GLU A 309 -43.95 29.38 -1.83
N THR A 310 -42.68 29.02 -1.93
CA THR A 310 -41.68 29.26 -0.90
C THR A 310 -40.57 30.12 -1.49
N THR A 311 -40.23 31.18 -0.78
CA THR A 311 -39.22 32.18 -1.11
C THR A 311 -37.88 31.52 -1.46
N ALA A 312 -37.30 31.93 -2.60
CA ALA A 312 -36.06 31.39 -3.15
C ALA A 312 -34.90 31.40 -2.12
N SER A 313 -34.52 30.22 -1.63
CA SER A 313 -33.25 29.99 -0.95
C SER A 313 -32.13 29.91 -1.99
N ALA A 314 -31.07 30.70 -1.80
CA ALA A 314 -30.00 30.97 -2.76
C ALA A 314 -29.04 29.78 -3.07
N LEU A 315 -29.42 28.52 -2.84
CA LEU A 315 -28.55 27.36 -3.04
C LEU A 315 -29.32 26.17 -3.65
N SER A 316 -29.55 26.20 -4.96
CA SER A 316 -30.09 25.07 -5.73
C SER A 316 -28.99 24.14 -6.27
N GLY A 317 -29.35 22.87 -6.52
CA GLY A 317 -28.46 21.73 -6.83
C GLY A 317 -27.37 21.87 -7.92
N PRO A 318 -27.54 22.58 -9.06
CA PRO A 318 -26.52 22.60 -10.11
C PRO A 318 -25.23 23.36 -9.75
N HIS A 319 -25.23 24.14 -8.66
CA HIS A 319 -24.07 24.91 -8.22
C HIS A 319 -23.05 24.06 -7.42
N LYS A 320 -23.47 22.90 -6.87
CA LYS A 320 -22.64 22.03 -6.02
C LYS A 320 -21.64 21.20 -6.84
N ASP A 321 -22.09 20.66 -7.96
CA ASP A 321 -21.27 19.80 -8.83
C ASP A 321 -20.11 20.61 -9.44
N ARG A 322 -20.34 21.89 -9.76
CA ARG A 322 -19.34 22.77 -10.36
C ARG A 322 -18.21 23.14 -9.40
N GLN A 323 -18.49 23.36 -8.11
CA GLN A 323 -17.43 23.65 -7.11
C GLN A 323 -16.57 22.41 -6.83
N VAL A 324 -17.19 21.21 -6.78
CA VAL A 324 -16.48 19.94 -6.66
C VAL A 324 -15.60 19.67 -7.87
N GLU A 325 -16.11 19.90 -9.08
CA GLU A 325 -15.37 19.74 -10.33
C GLU A 325 -14.15 20.68 -10.42
N ILE A 326 -14.28 21.94 -10.00
CA ILE A 326 -13.16 22.90 -9.97
C ILE A 326 -12.06 22.39 -9.03
N ILE A 327 -12.39 22.02 -7.79
CA ILE A 327 -11.40 21.54 -6.80
C ILE A 327 -10.72 20.25 -7.30
N ALA A 328 -11.49 19.32 -7.87
CA ALA A 328 -10.97 18.06 -8.39
C ALA A 328 -10.00 18.29 -9.57
N ASN A 329 -10.37 19.15 -10.52
CA ASN A 329 -9.54 19.48 -11.67
C ASN A 329 -8.23 20.19 -11.28
N GLU A 330 -8.27 21.11 -10.31
CA GLU A 330 -7.07 21.80 -9.82
C GLU A 330 -6.07 20.83 -9.15
N ILE A 331 -6.57 19.91 -8.32
CA ILE A 331 -5.74 18.88 -7.68
C ILE A 331 -5.18 17.91 -8.72
N GLN A 332 -6.01 17.46 -9.67
CA GLN A 332 -5.60 16.56 -10.75
C GLN A 332 -4.51 17.18 -11.64
N ASN A 333 -4.63 18.47 -11.98
CA ASN A 333 -3.62 19.20 -12.73
C ASN A 333 -2.30 19.28 -11.95
N GLY A 334 -2.38 19.57 -10.65
CA GLY A 334 -1.21 19.55 -9.75
C GLY A 334 -0.50 18.19 -9.73
N ILE A 335 -1.25 17.08 -9.67
CA ILE A 335 -0.70 15.72 -9.65
C ILE A 335 -0.08 15.38 -11.01
N THR A 336 -0.77 15.70 -12.10
CA THR A 336 -0.30 15.45 -13.47
C THR A 336 1.04 16.13 -13.72
N VAL A 337 1.20 17.37 -13.28
CA VAL A 337 2.48 18.11 -13.36
C VAL A 337 3.58 17.41 -12.55
N GLN A 338 3.29 16.86 -11.37
CA GLN A 338 4.28 16.11 -10.58
C GLN A 338 4.65 14.77 -11.22
N VAL A 339 3.69 14.06 -11.81
CA VAL A 339 3.95 12.82 -12.56
C VAL A 339 4.84 13.10 -13.78
N ILE A 340 4.56 14.17 -14.52
CA ILE A 340 5.37 14.61 -15.65
C ILE A 340 6.79 14.99 -15.18
N LYS A 341 6.92 15.74 -14.07
CA LYS A 341 8.25 16.07 -13.50
C LYS A 341 9.02 14.83 -13.07
N ASN A 342 8.34 13.86 -12.46
CA ASN A 342 8.95 12.59 -12.08
C ASN A 342 9.43 11.82 -13.32
N GLN A 343 8.65 11.79 -14.40
CA GLN A 343 9.07 11.16 -15.66
C GLN A 343 10.20 11.91 -16.38
N LEU A 344 10.22 13.25 -16.32
CA LEU A 344 11.21 14.07 -17.00
C LEU A 344 12.54 14.17 -16.25
N PHE A 345 12.50 14.26 -14.91
CA PHE A 345 13.67 14.61 -14.10
C PHE A 345 14.15 13.51 -13.16
N ASN A 346 13.33 12.52 -12.80
CA ASN A 346 13.76 11.41 -11.95
C ASN A 346 14.21 10.20 -12.80
N GLN A 347 15.37 10.34 -13.43
CA GLN A 347 15.93 9.36 -14.38
C GLN A 347 16.63 8.21 -13.64
N ARG A 348 15.98 7.03 -13.55
CA ARG A 348 16.61 5.77 -13.09
C ARG A 348 17.56 5.19 -14.15
N LEU A 349 18.44 4.26 -13.74
CA LEU A 349 19.39 3.57 -14.64
C LEU A 349 18.68 2.93 -15.84
N ASP A 350 17.49 2.34 -15.66
CA ASP A 350 16.73 1.73 -16.75
C ASP A 350 16.36 2.70 -17.87
N MET A 351 16.01 3.95 -17.52
CA MET A 351 15.71 4.98 -18.52
C MET A 351 16.98 5.42 -19.25
N TYR A 352 18.11 5.56 -18.53
CA TYR A 352 19.42 5.83 -19.16
C TYR A 352 19.80 4.74 -20.16
N LEU A 353 19.62 3.47 -19.78
CA LEU A 353 19.90 2.32 -20.65
C LEU A 353 19.03 2.32 -21.92
N ARG A 354 17.75 2.72 -21.80
CA ARG A 354 16.83 2.87 -22.93
C ARG A 354 17.20 4.05 -23.83
N GLU A 355 17.43 5.24 -23.26
CA GLU A 355 17.82 6.44 -23.99
C GLU A 355 19.09 6.24 -24.81
N ARG A 356 20.08 5.55 -24.22
CA ARG A 356 21.36 5.23 -24.87
C ARG A 356 21.32 4.00 -25.78
N LYS A 357 20.17 3.34 -25.92
CA LYS A 357 19.98 2.10 -26.71
C LYS A 357 20.98 0.99 -26.32
N LEU A 358 21.24 0.86 -25.01
CA LEU A 358 22.16 -0.15 -24.46
C LEU A 358 21.49 -1.50 -24.19
N ILE A 359 20.15 -1.52 -24.16
CA ILE A 359 19.36 -2.75 -24.12
C ILE A 359 19.39 -3.42 -25.48
N GLN A 360 19.86 -4.66 -25.51
CA GLN A 360 19.93 -5.48 -26.72
C GLN A 360 18.79 -6.50 -26.74
N SER A 361 18.44 -6.98 -27.92
CA SER A 361 17.47 -8.06 -28.11
C SER A 361 18.08 -9.19 -28.93
N ALA A 362 17.69 -10.42 -28.63
CA ALA A 362 18.08 -11.63 -29.34
C ALA A 362 16.91 -12.63 -29.38
N PRO A 363 16.85 -13.53 -30.38
CA PRO A 363 15.80 -14.54 -30.44
C PRO A 363 15.95 -15.56 -29.32
N LEU A 364 14.83 -16.02 -28.76
CA LEU A 364 14.77 -17.01 -27.69
C LEU A 364 15.46 -18.34 -28.08
N SER A 365 15.48 -18.67 -29.37
CA SER A 365 16.22 -19.81 -29.91
C SER A 365 17.73 -19.74 -29.65
N ALA A 366 18.31 -18.56 -29.40
CA ALA A 366 19.71 -18.42 -29.03
C ALA A 366 20.04 -19.01 -27.63
N LEU A 367 19.01 -19.27 -26.81
CA LEU A 367 19.15 -19.94 -25.50
C LEU A 367 18.85 -21.45 -25.58
N ALA A 368 18.49 -21.98 -26.75
CA ALA A 368 18.21 -23.41 -26.89
C ALA A 368 19.44 -24.26 -26.52
N GLY A 369 19.22 -25.32 -25.75
CA GLY A 369 20.27 -26.21 -25.23
C GLY A 369 21.08 -25.62 -24.08
N THR A 370 20.74 -24.41 -23.60
CA THR A 370 21.44 -23.77 -22.50
C THR A 370 20.79 -24.07 -21.15
N ARG A 371 21.59 -23.90 -20.09
CA ARG A 371 21.15 -23.91 -18.69
C ARG A 371 21.00 -22.47 -18.22
N LEU A 372 19.78 -22.05 -17.93
CA LEU A 372 19.46 -20.67 -17.58
C LEU A 372 19.34 -20.51 -16.06
N GLY A 373 20.24 -19.74 -15.44
CA GLY A 373 20.12 -19.36 -14.04
C GLY A 373 19.06 -18.26 -13.87
N ILE A 374 18.07 -18.48 -13.02
CA ILE A 374 16.95 -17.55 -12.81
C ILE A 374 17.02 -17.03 -11.38
N ASP A 375 17.10 -15.70 -11.23
CA ASP A 375 16.92 -15.05 -9.92
C ASP A 375 15.45 -15.07 -9.53
N VAL A 376 15.12 -15.82 -8.49
CA VAL A 376 13.72 -16.01 -8.08
C VAL A 376 13.09 -14.71 -7.57
N ASN A 377 13.84 -13.85 -6.89
CA ASN A 377 13.27 -12.60 -6.39
C ASN A 377 12.88 -11.67 -7.53
N TYR A 378 13.72 -11.60 -8.57
CA TYR A 378 13.39 -10.87 -9.79
C TYR A 378 12.20 -11.49 -10.52
N TYR A 379 12.24 -12.82 -10.70
CA TYR A 379 11.19 -13.57 -11.37
C TYR A 379 9.82 -13.36 -10.69
N VAL A 380 9.72 -13.61 -9.38
CA VAL A 380 8.48 -13.44 -8.59
C VAL A 380 7.96 -12.01 -8.64
N ARG A 381 8.83 -11.00 -8.51
CA ARG A 381 8.41 -9.59 -8.62
C ARG A 381 7.80 -9.31 -9.99
N THR A 382 8.44 -9.79 -11.05
CA THR A 382 7.94 -9.65 -12.43
C THR A 382 6.58 -10.34 -12.59
N LEU A 383 6.41 -11.54 -12.01
CA LEU A 383 5.13 -12.22 -12.08
C LEU A 383 4.03 -11.44 -11.34
N LEU A 384 4.29 -11.00 -10.11
CA LEU A 384 3.26 -10.40 -9.25
C LEU A 384 2.92 -8.94 -9.61
N GLN A 385 3.75 -8.27 -10.41
CA GLN A 385 3.52 -6.88 -10.84
C GLN A 385 2.97 -6.76 -12.26
N ASP A 386 2.83 -7.88 -12.97
CA ASP A 386 2.28 -7.96 -14.32
C ASP A 386 0.84 -7.39 -14.35
N PRO A 387 0.56 -6.27 -15.05
CA PRO A 387 -0.75 -5.62 -15.00
C PRO A 387 -1.93 -6.51 -15.36
N ASP A 388 -1.73 -7.48 -16.26
CA ASP A 388 -2.77 -8.37 -16.76
C ASP A 388 -3.03 -9.55 -15.81
N GLN A 389 -2.12 -9.82 -14.88
CA GLN A 389 -2.11 -11.03 -14.04
C GLN A 389 -1.90 -10.74 -12.55
N ARG A 390 -1.71 -9.48 -12.16
CA ARG A 390 -1.55 -9.07 -10.76
C ARG A 390 -2.84 -9.28 -9.98
N GLU A 391 -2.71 -9.67 -8.72
CA GLU A 391 -3.85 -9.93 -7.82
C GLU A 391 -3.85 -8.91 -6.67
N PRO A 392 -4.26 -7.65 -6.90
CA PRO A 392 -4.16 -6.57 -5.90
C PRO A 392 -5.05 -6.80 -4.68
N LEU A 393 -6.15 -7.54 -4.84
CA LEU A 393 -7.09 -7.86 -3.77
C LEU A 393 -6.54 -8.82 -2.71
N ILE A 394 -5.35 -9.38 -2.90
CA ILE A 394 -4.64 -10.14 -1.86
C ILE A 394 -4.49 -9.33 -0.57
N ALA A 395 -4.33 -8.00 -0.68
CA ALA A 395 -4.30 -7.11 0.48
C ALA A 395 -5.56 -7.16 1.34
N SER A 396 -6.68 -7.58 0.74
CA SER A 396 -8.02 -7.60 1.33
C SER A 396 -8.56 -9.03 1.56
N THR A 397 -8.07 -10.03 0.82
CA THR A 397 -8.45 -11.45 0.99
C THR A 397 -7.48 -12.23 1.87
N GLY A 398 -6.23 -11.77 1.99
CA GLY A 398 -5.14 -12.57 2.56
C GLY A 398 -4.77 -13.78 1.70
N GLY A 399 -3.92 -14.65 2.25
CA GLY A 399 -3.43 -15.85 1.58
C GLY A 399 -2.33 -15.60 0.53
N LEU A 400 -2.13 -16.58 -0.35
CA LEU A 400 -1.19 -16.56 -1.48
C LEU A 400 -1.95 -16.29 -2.80
N PRO A 401 -1.27 -15.80 -3.86
CA PRO A 401 -1.93 -15.53 -5.14
C PRO A 401 -2.45 -16.83 -5.74
N LEU A 402 -3.70 -16.81 -6.22
CA LEU A 402 -4.43 -17.99 -6.65
C LEU A 402 -3.91 -18.53 -7.99
N SER A 403 -3.41 -17.65 -8.86
CA SER A 403 -2.93 -18.00 -10.20
C SER A 403 -1.44 -18.41 -10.24
N LEU A 404 -0.67 -18.08 -9.20
CA LEU A 404 0.80 -18.15 -9.23
C LEU A 404 1.35 -19.55 -9.54
N ALA A 405 0.78 -20.59 -8.94
CA ALA A 405 1.24 -21.97 -9.16
C ALA A 405 1.10 -22.40 -10.63
N ASN A 406 -0.04 -22.06 -11.25
CA ASN A 406 -0.30 -22.39 -12.65
C ASN A 406 0.56 -21.56 -13.60
N ARG A 407 0.86 -20.31 -13.23
CA ARG A 407 1.78 -19.48 -13.99
C ARG A 407 3.20 -20.05 -13.99
N ILE A 408 3.71 -20.43 -12.82
CA ILE A 408 5.02 -21.10 -12.72
C ILE A 408 5.02 -22.36 -13.61
N GLU A 409 3.96 -23.16 -13.59
CA GLU A 409 3.87 -24.34 -14.45
C GLU A 409 3.85 -23.98 -15.94
N SER A 410 3.10 -22.95 -16.33
CA SER A 410 3.07 -22.46 -17.71
C SER A 410 4.45 -22.03 -18.18
N ASP A 411 5.14 -21.19 -17.42
CA ASP A 411 6.47 -20.67 -17.76
C ASP A 411 7.51 -21.81 -17.83
N LEU A 412 7.44 -22.80 -16.93
CA LEU A 412 8.27 -24.00 -17.01
C LEU A 412 8.03 -24.80 -18.30
N ARG A 413 6.78 -24.95 -18.75
CA ARG A 413 6.47 -25.62 -20.02
C ARG A 413 6.99 -24.84 -21.23
N GLN A 414 6.98 -23.50 -21.15
CA GLN A 414 7.50 -22.65 -22.22
C GLN A 414 9.03 -22.74 -22.33
N LEU A 415 9.73 -22.76 -21.19
CA LEU A 415 11.18 -22.99 -21.15
C LEU A 415 11.56 -24.36 -21.70
N ASP A 416 10.81 -25.41 -21.32
CA ASP A 416 10.99 -26.77 -21.83
C ASP A 416 10.78 -26.83 -23.36
N LYS A 417 9.71 -26.21 -23.87
CA LYS A 417 9.44 -26.10 -25.31
C LYS A 417 10.55 -25.36 -26.06
N ALA A 418 11.18 -24.37 -25.44
CA ALA A 418 12.33 -23.64 -25.99
C ALA A 418 13.66 -24.41 -25.88
N GLY A 419 13.67 -25.61 -25.27
CA GLY A 419 14.88 -26.39 -25.03
C GLY A 419 15.82 -25.76 -23.99
N ILE A 420 15.28 -24.96 -23.07
CA ILE A 420 16.03 -24.25 -22.03
C ILE A 420 15.87 -25.01 -20.71
N LYS A 421 16.99 -25.35 -20.06
CA LYS A 421 16.96 -25.99 -18.73
C LYS A 421 17.07 -24.92 -17.63
N PRO A 422 16.02 -24.63 -16.86
CA PRO A 422 16.09 -23.64 -15.80
C PRO A 422 16.82 -24.14 -14.55
N VAL A 423 17.55 -23.24 -13.90
CA VAL A 423 18.16 -23.42 -12.58
C VAL A 423 17.74 -22.22 -11.71
N PHE A 424 16.85 -22.43 -10.76
CA PHE A 424 16.33 -21.35 -9.93
C PHE A 424 17.23 -21.08 -8.71
N VAL A 425 17.57 -19.82 -8.49
CA VAL A 425 18.39 -19.40 -7.35
C VAL A 425 17.60 -18.44 -6.46
N PHE A 426 17.37 -18.87 -5.21
CA PHE A 426 16.69 -18.07 -4.18
C PHE A 426 17.73 -17.32 -3.34
N SER A 427 17.35 -16.15 -2.82
CA SER A 427 18.13 -15.51 -1.75
C SER A 427 18.00 -16.29 -0.45
N GLY A 428 19.08 -16.31 0.32
CA GLY A 428 19.18 -16.96 1.63
C GLY A 428 18.97 -15.99 2.77
N LEU A 429 19.92 -16.01 3.69
CA LEU A 429 19.91 -15.22 4.91
C LEU A 429 19.96 -13.72 4.60
N PRO A 430 19.30 -12.89 5.43
CA PRO A 430 19.48 -11.45 5.35
C PRO A 430 20.92 -11.09 5.70
N LEU A 431 21.41 -10.00 5.10
CA LEU A 431 22.67 -9.39 5.53
C LEU A 431 22.53 -8.86 6.96
N ALA A 432 23.66 -8.73 7.67
CA ALA A 432 23.70 -8.05 8.94
C ALA A 432 23.18 -6.63 8.73
N SER A 433 22.07 -6.33 9.38
CA SER A 433 21.50 -4.99 9.38
C SER A 433 21.40 -4.51 10.81
N ARG A 434 21.55 -3.20 10.99
CA ARG A 434 21.26 -2.58 12.28
C ARG A 434 19.75 -2.71 12.51
N PRO A 435 19.31 -2.90 13.77
CA PRO A 435 17.90 -2.79 14.11
C PRO A 435 17.33 -1.52 13.48
N LEU A 436 16.13 -1.63 12.89
CA LEU A 436 15.46 -0.50 12.25
C LEU A 436 15.41 0.68 13.24
N PRO A 437 15.61 1.94 12.79
CA PRO A 437 15.41 3.10 13.64
C PRO A 437 14.02 3.05 14.25
N LYS A 438 13.93 3.27 15.56
CA LYS A 438 12.65 3.24 16.29
C LYS A 438 11.77 4.44 15.94
N GLY A 439 10.46 4.21 15.93
CA GLY A 439 9.45 5.22 15.65
C GLY A 439 8.65 4.89 14.40
N PRO A 440 7.74 5.80 14.00
CA PRO A 440 6.90 5.60 12.82
C PRO A 440 7.74 5.39 11.57
N ASN A 441 7.69 4.18 11.02
CA ASN A 441 8.25 3.88 9.72
C ASN A 441 7.34 4.53 8.67
N SER A 442 7.78 5.65 8.09
CA SER A 442 7.01 6.43 7.12
C SER A 442 6.52 5.61 5.93
N GLN A 443 7.25 4.55 5.54
CA GLN A 443 6.79 3.61 4.54
C GLN A 443 5.58 2.81 5.05
N MET A 444 5.68 2.25 6.25
CA MET A 444 4.61 1.44 6.85
C MET A 444 3.35 2.27 7.13
N GLU A 445 3.51 3.51 7.60
CA GLU A 445 2.40 4.47 7.75
C GLU A 445 1.70 4.76 6.43
N ARG A 446 2.47 4.97 5.36
CA ARG A 446 1.93 5.15 4.01
C ARG A 446 1.18 3.91 3.54
N GLU A 447 1.74 2.72 3.72
CA GLU A 447 1.08 1.45 3.36
C GLU A 447 -0.25 1.28 4.12
N ASN A 448 -0.29 1.67 5.40
CA ASN A 448 -1.52 1.64 6.18
C ASN A 448 -2.57 2.65 5.74
N HIS A 449 -2.14 3.87 5.45
CA HIS A 449 -3.03 4.90 4.96
C HIS A 449 -3.72 4.44 3.67
N VAL A 450 -2.95 3.89 2.72
CA VAL A 450 -3.48 3.36 1.45
C VAL A 450 -4.44 2.19 1.69
N LYS A 451 -4.13 1.25 2.59
CA LYS A 451 -5.05 0.15 2.93
C LYS A 451 -6.38 0.67 3.49
N ASN A 452 -6.33 1.62 4.43
CA ASN A 452 -7.54 2.19 5.03
C ASN A 452 -8.37 2.98 4.00
N GLU A 453 -7.70 3.75 3.14
CA GLU A 453 -8.35 4.46 2.04
C GLU A 453 -9.02 3.49 1.05
N ALA A 454 -8.36 2.39 0.71
CA ALA A 454 -8.93 1.35 -0.14
C ALA A 454 -10.17 0.70 0.50
N TRP A 455 -10.16 0.45 1.81
CA TRP A 455 -11.34 -0.03 2.53
C TRP A 455 -12.49 0.98 2.50
N ASN A 456 -12.22 2.28 2.67
CA ASN A 456 -13.24 3.31 2.58
C ASN A 456 -13.86 3.36 1.16
N TYR A 457 -13.04 3.31 0.10
CA TYR A 457 -13.55 3.24 -1.27
C TYR A 457 -14.42 2.00 -1.49
N TYR A 458 -14.01 0.84 -0.97
CA TYR A 458 -14.80 -0.38 -1.09
C TYR A 458 -16.14 -0.28 -0.34
N GLU A 459 -16.13 0.28 0.87
CA GLU A 459 -17.33 0.50 1.71
C GLU A 459 -18.30 1.52 1.07
N ASP A 460 -17.79 2.49 0.31
CA ASP A 460 -18.57 3.44 -0.49
C ASP A 460 -19.04 2.87 -1.85
N GLY A 461 -18.78 1.58 -2.14
CA GLY A 461 -19.14 0.91 -3.40
C GLY A 461 -18.21 1.23 -4.59
N GLN A 462 -17.12 1.96 -4.36
CA GLN A 462 -16.14 2.37 -5.38
C GLN A 462 -15.01 1.33 -5.54
N VAL A 463 -15.36 0.10 -5.93
CA VAL A 463 -14.44 -1.06 -5.98
C VAL A 463 -13.22 -0.79 -6.86
N ASP A 464 -13.39 -0.20 -8.05
CA ASP A 464 -12.29 0.10 -8.97
C ASP A 464 -11.26 1.05 -8.35
N ARG A 465 -11.72 2.05 -7.58
CA ARG A 465 -10.83 2.98 -6.88
C ARG A 465 -10.09 2.30 -5.73
N ALA A 466 -10.74 1.39 -5.01
CA ALA A 466 -10.08 0.57 -4.00
C ALA A 466 -8.94 -0.25 -4.62
N VAL A 467 -9.18 -0.90 -5.75
CA VAL A 467 -8.15 -1.66 -6.49
C VAL A 467 -7.01 -0.74 -6.94
N VAL A 468 -7.33 0.41 -7.54
CA VAL A 468 -6.31 1.39 -7.96
C VAL A 468 -5.47 1.84 -6.77
N ALA A 469 -6.08 2.19 -5.63
CA ALA A 469 -5.37 2.58 -4.41
C ALA A 469 -4.39 1.48 -3.95
N LEU A 470 -4.84 0.23 -3.86
CA LEU A 470 -3.99 -0.91 -3.48
C LEU A 470 -2.81 -1.14 -4.44
N THR A 471 -2.94 -0.77 -5.72
CA THR A 471 -1.85 -0.89 -6.70
C THR A 471 -0.80 0.21 -6.60
N GLN A 472 -1.10 1.35 -5.95
CA GLN A 472 -0.16 2.47 -5.78
C GLN A 472 1.03 2.08 -4.89
N VAL A 473 0.87 1.08 -4.01
CA VAL A 473 1.92 0.55 -3.16
C VAL A 473 2.58 -0.64 -3.84
N ARG A 474 3.89 -0.53 -4.11
CA ARG A 474 4.73 -1.61 -4.67
C ARG A 474 4.16 -2.28 -5.94
N GLY A 475 3.32 -1.60 -6.71
CA GLY A 475 2.67 -2.15 -7.90
C GLY A 475 1.59 -3.21 -7.59
N GLY A 476 1.03 -3.20 -6.38
CA GLY A 476 0.08 -4.22 -5.90
C GLY A 476 0.75 -5.42 -5.24
N LEU A 477 2.07 -5.39 -5.03
CA LEU A 477 2.79 -6.45 -4.33
C LEU A 477 2.59 -6.32 -2.80
N TRP A 478 1.67 -7.11 -2.26
CA TRP A 478 1.36 -7.17 -0.82
C TRP A 478 1.92 -8.41 -0.12
N ILE A 479 2.60 -9.29 -0.87
CA ILE A 479 3.21 -10.52 -0.36
C ILE A 479 4.73 -10.38 -0.33
N ASP A 480 5.35 -10.89 0.73
CA ASP A 480 6.80 -11.06 0.78
C ASP A 480 7.22 -12.22 -0.14
N PRO A 481 8.15 -12.03 -1.10
CA PRO A 481 8.63 -13.10 -1.98
C PRO A 481 9.11 -14.36 -1.25
N ASN A 482 9.57 -14.26 0.00
CA ASN A 482 9.96 -15.42 0.79
C ASN A 482 8.77 -16.31 1.18
N GLU A 483 7.54 -15.77 1.21
CA GLU A 483 6.33 -16.52 1.54
C GLU A 483 5.88 -17.44 0.40
N VAL A 484 6.24 -17.13 -0.86
CA VAL A 484 5.86 -17.96 -2.01
C VAL A 484 6.85 -19.09 -2.33
N VAL A 485 8.02 -19.13 -1.68
CA VAL A 485 9.09 -20.12 -1.95
C VAL A 485 8.58 -21.56 -1.95
N ARG A 486 7.68 -21.91 -1.02
CA ARG A 486 7.13 -23.27 -0.92
C ARG A 486 6.28 -23.67 -2.13
N ILE A 487 5.59 -22.72 -2.77
CA ILE A 487 4.85 -22.98 -4.03
C ILE A 487 5.84 -23.43 -5.11
N PHE A 488 6.97 -22.74 -5.22
CA PHE A 488 8.04 -23.10 -6.17
C PHE A 488 8.61 -24.48 -5.87
N LEU A 489 9.01 -24.74 -4.62
CA LEU A 489 9.62 -26.00 -4.24
C LEU A 489 8.68 -27.20 -4.53
N ARG A 490 7.36 -27.04 -4.33
CA ARG A 490 6.36 -28.04 -4.71
C ARG A 490 6.29 -28.24 -6.21
N ALA A 491 6.23 -27.16 -6.99
CA ALA A 491 6.21 -27.24 -8.45
C ALA A 491 7.50 -27.92 -9.00
N PHE A 492 8.65 -27.61 -8.41
CA PHE A 492 9.94 -28.15 -8.82
C PHE A 492 10.06 -29.65 -8.57
N LYS A 493 9.48 -30.16 -7.48
CA LYS A 493 9.40 -31.61 -7.23
C LYS A 493 8.69 -32.36 -8.36
N HIS A 494 7.55 -31.85 -8.82
CA HIS A 494 6.76 -32.53 -9.86
C HIS A 494 7.44 -32.55 -11.25
N ARG A 495 8.36 -31.62 -11.49
CA ARG A 495 9.04 -31.44 -12.79
C ARG A 495 10.55 -31.70 -12.75
N PHE A 496 11.08 -32.15 -11.60
CA PHE A 496 12.52 -32.34 -11.36
C PHE A 496 13.37 -31.10 -11.73
N VAL A 497 12.86 -29.91 -11.41
CA VAL A 497 13.55 -28.63 -11.69
C VAL A 497 14.68 -28.43 -10.68
N GLU A 498 15.85 -28.03 -11.18
CA GLU A 498 17.01 -27.76 -10.35
C GLU A 498 16.90 -26.40 -9.66
N TYR A 499 17.25 -26.34 -8.37
CA TYR A 499 17.26 -25.11 -7.60
C TYR A 499 18.36 -25.10 -6.54
N VAL A 500 18.71 -23.89 -6.09
CA VAL A 500 19.65 -23.63 -4.99
C VAL A 500 19.11 -22.45 -4.18
N ILE A 501 19.11 -22.56 -2.85
CA ILE A 501 18.97 -21.38 -1.98
C ILE A 501 20.38 -20.90 -1.64
N ALA A 502 20.74 -19.69 -2.08
CA ALA A 502 22.03 -19.08 -1.78
C ALA A 502 22.21 -18.94 -0.25
N PRO A 503 23.43 -18.88 0.29
CA PRO A 503 23.61 -18.60 1.71
C PRO A 503 23.13 -17.18 2.07
N TYR A 504 23.30 -16.21 1.17
CA TYR A 504 22.82 -14.82 1.32
C TYR A 504 22.22 -14.29 0.01
N LEU A 505 23.07 -13.78 -0.89
CA LEU A 505 22.62 -13.05 -2.09
C LEU A 505 22.52 -14.00 -3.31
N ALA A 506 21.33 -14.06 -3.93
CA ALA A 506 21.09 -14.87 -5.13
C ALA A 506 22.02 -14.49 -6.30
N SER A 507 22.21 -13.20 -6.55
CA SER A 507 23.07 -12.70 -7.63
C SER A 507 24.53 -13.14 -7.49
N ALA A 508 25.05 -13.22 -6.26
CA ALA A 508 26.39 -13.73 -5.99
C ALA A 508 26.49 -15.23 -6.27
N GLN A 509 25.50 -16.01 -5.85
CA GLN A 509 25.44 -17.44 -6.12
C GLN A 509 25.30 -17.74 -7.62
N LEU A 510 24.50 -16.95 -8.35
CA LEU A 510 24.40 -17.01 -9.81
C LEU A 510 25.75 -16.70 -10.48
N ALA A 511 26.46 -15.67 -10.01
CA ALA A 511 27.80 -15.35 -10.53
C ALA A 511 28.79 -16.51 -10.32
N TYR A 512 28.75 -17.17 -9.17
CA TYR A 512 29.54 -18.38 -8.90
C TYR A 512 29.19 -19.52 -9.87
N LEU A 513 27.89 -19.85 -10.02
CA LEU A 513 27.43 -20.93 -10.88
C LEU A 513 27.77 -20.69 -12.36
N LEU A 514 27.71 -19.44 -12.82
CA LEU A 514 28.04 -19.03 -14.20
C LEU A 514 29.53 -19.19 -14.50
N ARG A 515 30.40 -18.86 -13.54
CA ARG A 515 31.86 -18.90 -13.72
C ARG A 515 32.46 -20.26 -13.37
N HIS A 516 31.68 -21.16 -12.81
CA HIS A 516 32.17 -22.47 -12.41
C HIS A 516 32.66 -23.30 -13.62
N PRO A 517 33.83 -23.97 -13.55
CA PRO A 517 34.40 -24.71 -14.69
C PRO A 517 33.50 -25.81 -15.26
N LYS A 518 32.62 -26.40 -14.43
CA LYS A 518 31.63 -27.41 -14.84
C LYS A 518 30.43 -26.84 -15.62
N GLY A 519 30.29 -25.52 -15.77
CA GLY A 519 29.21 -24.90 -16.53
C GLY A 519 27.81 -25.16 -15.95
N TYR A 520 27.60 -24.92 -14.65
CA TYR A 520 26.30 -25.18 -14.01
C TYR A 520 25.17 -24.33 -14.60
N ILE A 521 25.47 -23.12 -15.05
CA ILE A 521 24.59 -22.26 -15.86
C ILE A 521 25.41 -21.57 -16.96
N HIS A 522 24.74 -21.14 -18.02
CA HIS A 522 25.35 -20.52 -19.21
C HIS A 522 24.87 -19.07 -19.42
N ALA A 523 23.69 -18.74 -18.91
CA ALA A 523 23.10 -17.41 -18.96
C ALA A 523 22.35 -17.13 -17.66
N ILE A 524 22.13 -15.85 -17.34
CA ILE A 524 21.37 -15.41 -16.16
C ILE A 524 20.18 -14.57 -16.59
N TRP A 525 19.00 -14.88 -16.06
CA TRP A 525 17.80 -14.06 -16.09
C TRP A 525 17.59 -13.41 -14.71
N SER A 526 17.80 -12.09 -14.64
CA SER A 526 17.73 -11.31 -13.40
C SER A 526 17.58 -9.81 -13.70
N ASP A 527 17.53 -8.99 -12.65
CA ASP A 527 17.62 -7.53 -12.77
C ASP A 527 19.03 -7.05 -13.15
N SER A 528 19.13 -5.76 -13.47
CA SER A 528 20.40 -5.11 -13.80
C SER A 528 21.38 -5.06 -12.63
N GLU A 529 20.93 -5.22 -11.38
CA GLU A 529 21.81 -5.19 -10.20
C GLU A 529 22.78 -6.38 -10.21
N THR A 530 22.43 -7.48 -10.87
CA THR A 530 23.33 -8.63 -11.04
C THR A 530 24.64 -8.27 -11.74
N LEU A 531 24.68 -7.18 -12.52
CA LEU A 531 25.90 -6.65 -13.12
C LEU A 531 26.90 -6.08 -12.10
N LEU A 532 26.52 -5.90 -10.83
CA LEU A 532 27.46 -5.55 -9.76
C LEU A 532 28.51 -6.65 -9.53
N TRP A 533 28.14 -7.90 -9.77
CA TRP A 533 29.04 -9.06 -9.64
C TRP A 533 29.83 -9.32 -10.93
N SER A 534 30.62 -10.40 -10.92
CA SER A 534 31.49 -10.87 -12.02
C SER A 534 30.72 -11.43 -13.24
N VAL A 535 29.61 -10.77 -13.62
CA VAL A 535 28.68 -11.17 -14.69
C VAL A 535 28.81 -10.19 -15.85
N ASP A 536 28.98 -10.72 -17.07
CA ASP A 536 29.18 -9.91 -18.27
C ASP A 536 27.86 -9.56 -18.96
N LYS A 537 26.90 -10.49 -18.95
CA LYS A 537 25.59 -10.33 -19.59
C LYS A 537 24.47 -10.80 -18.67
N VAL A 538 23.36 -10.07 -18.65
CA VAL A 538 22.15 -10.44 -17.92
C VAL A 538 20.92 -10.24 -18.80
N ILE A 539 20.07 -11.26 -18.86
CA ILE A 539 18.76 -11.20 -19.53
C ILE A 539 17.81 -10.46 -18.58
N THR A 540 17.20 -9.40 -19.07
CA THR A 540 16.30 -8.53 -18.28
C THR A 540 14.83 -8.81 -18.56
N SER A 541 14.48 -9.40 -19.69
CA SER A 541 13.10 -9.80 -19.97
C SER A 541 13.09 -10.90 -21.03
N ILE A 542 12.16 -11.84 -20.90
CA ILE A 542 11.87 -12.87 -21.90
C ILE A 542 10.45 -12.63 -22.41
N GLU A 543 10.32 -12.43 -23.71
CA GLU A 543 9.04 -12.39 -24.39
C GLU A 543 8.77 -13.76 -25.00
N TRP A 544 7.72 -14.42 -24.51
CA TRP A 544 7.32 -15.74 -24.99
C TRP A 544 6.91 -15.78 -26.48
N SER A 545 6.74 -14.60 -27.11
CA SER A 545 6.56 -14.41 -28.56
C SER A 545 7.79 -14.82 -29.38
N GLY A 546 8.98 -14.95 -28.76
CA GLY A 546 10.16 -15.53 -29.38
C GLY A 546 11.44 -14.73 -29.23
N ASN A 547 11.47 -13.63 -28.46
CA ASN A 547 12.66 -12.81 -28.24
C ASN A 547 12.94 -12.62 -26.74
N PHE A 548 14.17 -12.26 -26.39
CA PHE A 548 14.53 -11.79 -25.06
C PHE A 548 15.36 -10.51 -25.16
N THR A 549 15.40 -9.76 -24.07
CA THR A 549 16.24 -8.56 -23.93
C THR A 549 17.34 -8.80 -22.91
N PHE A 550 18.53 -8.25 -23.17
CA PHE A 550 19.68 -8.40 -22.31
C PHE A 550 20.57 -7.15 -22.27
N LEU A 551 21.34 -7.04 -21.19
CA LEU A 551 22.36 -6.02 -20.99
C LEU A 551 23.75 -6.64 -21.11
N ASP A 552 24.69 -5.85 -21.63
CA ASP A 552 26.11 -6.20 -21.71
C ASP A 552 26.92 -5.19 -20.88
N LYS A 553 27.53 -5.67 -19.80
CA LYS A 553 28.30 -4.86 -18.84
C LYS A 553 29.43 -4.10 -19.52
N THR A 554 30.08 -4.69 -20.51
CA THR A 554 31.18 -4.05 -21.23
C THR A 554 30.67 -2.86 -22.03
N ARG A 555 29.55 -3.02 -22.76
CA ARG A 555 28.94 -1.91 -23.51
C ARG A 555 28.48 -0.77 -22.60
N VAL A 556 27.81 -1.09 -21.50
CA VAL A 556 27.36 -0.10 -20.52
C VAL A 556 28.55 0.66 -19.93
N ARG A 557 29.62 -0.04 -19.56
CA ARG A 557 30.83 0.60 -19.04
C ARG A 557 31.58 1.45 -20.07
N THR A 558 31.64 1.02 -21.32
CA THR A 558 32.27 1.78 -22.41
C THR A 558 31.52 3.08 -22.66
N ASP A 559 30.18 3.04 -22.71
CA ASP A 559 29.34 4.23 -22.84
C ASP A 559 29.51 5.19 -21.64
N LEU A 560 29.60 4.66 -20.42
CA LEU A 560 29.86 5.44 -19.22
C LEU A 560 31.31 5.92 -19.09
N GLY A 561 32.27 5.37 -19.85
CA GLY A 561 33.70 5.68 -19.73
C GLY A 561 34.25 5.40 -18.32
N MET A 562 33.80 4.30 -17.68
CA MET A 562 34.13 4.00 -16.27
C MET A 562 34.90 2.67 -16.09
N THR A 563 35.78 2.66 -15.09
CA THR A 563 36.44 1.43 -14.61
C THR A 563 35.44 0.47 -13.93
N PRO A 564 35.78 -0.82 -13.70
CA PRO A 564 34.89 -1.73 -12.98
C PRO A 564 34.53 -1.23 -11.58
N GLU A 565 35.50 -0.63 -10.89
CA GLU A 565 35.32 -0.06 -9.54
C GLU A 565 34.42 1.17 -9.55
N GLN A 566 34.60 2.08 -10.51
CA GLN A 566 33.73 3.23 -10.68
C GLN A 566 32.30 2.84 -11.03
N PHE A 567 32.14 1.81 -11.85
CA PHE A 567 30.82 1.28 -12.19
C PHE A 567 30.10 0.68 -10.96
N LEU A 568 30.81 -0.05 -10.12
CA LEU A 568 30.30 -0.55 -8.83
C LEU A 568 29.85 0.63 -7.95
N ASP A 569 30.71 1.62 -7.75
CA ASP A 569 30.43 2.78 -6.91
C ASP A 569 29.24 3.60 -7.44
N LEU A 570 29.19 3.87 -8.75
CA LEU A 570 28.06 4.53 -9.41
C LEU A 570 26.75 3.78 -9.19
N SER A 571 26.77 2.46 -9.38
CA SER A 571 25.57 1.63 -9.29
C SER A 571 25.04 1.60 -7.85
N LEU A 572 25.91 1.53 -6.85
CA LEU A 572 25.53 1.63 -5.44
C LEU A 572 24.96 3.01 -5.09
N LEU A 573 25.62 4.10 -5.49
CA LEU A 573 25.16 5.47 -5.24
C LEU A 573 23.83 5.79 -5.95
N SER A 574 23.56 5.15 -7.08
CA SER A 574 22.28 5.28 -7.80
C SER A 574 21.11 4.68 -7.02
N GLY A 575 21.39 3.79 -6.05
CA GLY A 575 20.41 3.05 -5.27
C GLY A 575 20.16 1.67 -5.87
N CYS A 576 20.13 0.66 -4.99
CA CYS A 576 19.88 -0.74 -5.32
C CYS A 576 19.27 -1.45 -4.10
N SER A 577 19.03 -2.77 -4.21
CA SER A 577 18.55 -3.57 -3.07
C SER A 577 19.44 -3.53 -1.82
N LEU A 578 20.75 -3.27 -1.98
CA LEU A 578 21.72 -3.21 -0.89
C LEU A 578 21.90 -1.82 -0.27
N LEU A 579 21.54 -0.76 -1.00
CA LEU A 579 21.81 0.62 -0.58
C LEU A 579 20.77 1.58 -1.12
N ARG A 580 20.27 2.48 -0.26
CA ARG A 580 19.38 3.56 -0.68
C ARG A 580 20.09 4.48 -1.69
N THR A 581 19.33 5.19 -2.51
CA THR A 581 19.88 6.23 -3.39
C THR A 581 20.65 7.29 -2.60
N PHE A 582 21.71 7.83 -3.19
CA PHE A 582 22.61 8.80 -2.55
C PHE A 582 21.82 10.00 -1.97
N PRO A 583 21.81 10.19 -0.63
CA PRO A 583 20.88 11.07 0.06
C PRO A 583 20.83 12.51 -0.47
N PRO A 584 21.97 13.19 -0.74
CA PRO A 584 21.94 14.58 -1.22
C PRO A 584 21.11 14.80 -2.50
N TYR A 585 20.87 13.74 -3.29
CA TYR A 585 20.12 13.79 -4.54
C TYR A 585 18.97 12.77 -4.58
N ALA A 586 18.54 12.24 -3.43
CA ALA A 586 17.50 11.20 -3.40
C ALA A 586 16.13 11.71 -3.89
N ASP A 587 15.75 12.94 -3.51
CA ASP A 587 14.45 13.53 -3.87
C ASP A 587 14.42 14.13 -5.29
N SER A 588 15.59 14.37 -5.89
CA SER A 588 15.78 14.97 -7.22
C SER A 588 16.71 14.13 -8.09
N PHE A 589 16.55 12.81 -8.02
CA PHE A 589 17.51 11.86 -8.56
C PHE A 589 17.71 11.97 -10.07
N GLN A 590 18.91 12.37 -10.48
CA GLN A 590 19.35 12.32 -11.87
C GLN A 590 20.61 11.48 -11.95
N ILE A 591 20.55 10.37 -12.69
CA ILE A 591 21.71 9.49 -12.83
C ILE A 591 22.96 10.20 -13.39
N ARG A 592 22.77 11.21 -14.26
CA ARG A 592 23.86 12.03 -14.81
C ARG A 592 24.65 12.75 -13.71
N VAL A 593 23.97 13.26 -12.69
CA VAL A 593 24.62 13.92 -11.54
C VAL A 593 25.52 12.94 -10.80
N ILE A 594 25.06 11.71 -10.57
CA ILE A 594 25.88 10.69 -9.91
C ILE A 594 27.06 10.26 -10.80
N ILE A 595 26.85 10.15 -12.12
CA ILE A 595 27.92 9.88 -13.10
C ILE A 595 29.02 10.95 -12.99
N ASP A 596 28.64 12.22 -12.97
CA ASP A 596 29.58 13.34 -12.90
C ASP A 596 30.33 13.38 -11.57
N ILE A 597 29.64 13.11 -10.45
CA ILE A 597 30.25 12.97 -9.13
C ILE A 597 31.32 11.87 -9.13
N VAL A 598 31.00 10.67 -9.61
CA VAL A 598 31.94 9.55 -9.63
C VAL A 598 33.11 9.80 -10.58
N ARG A 599 32.89 10.47 -11.72
CA ARG A 599 33.95 10.85 -12.67
C ARG A 599 34.90 11.91 -12.10
N HIS A 600 34.34 12.89 -11.40
CA HIS A 600 35.11 13.97 -10.78
C HIS A 600 35.92 13.46 -9.58
N LEU A 601 35.26 12.76 -8.65
CA LEU A 601 35.85 12.30 -7.39
C LEU A 601 36.55 10.95 -7.48
N LYS A 602 36.48 10.29 -8.65
CA LYS A 602 37.09 9.01 -9.01
C LYS A 602 36.56 7.79 -8.27
N THR A 603 36.05 7.92 -7.04
CA THR A 603 35.52 6.82 -6.21
C THR A 603 34.27 7.27 -5.45
N GLY A 604 33.38 6.31 -5.15
CA GLY A 604 32.21 6.54 -4.31
C GLY A 604 32.56 6.79 -2.84
N ILE A 605 33.69 6.27 -2.37
CA ILE A 605 34.20 6.57 -1.02
C ILE A 605 34.52 8.07 -0.90
N ALA A 606 35.22 8.64 -1.89
CA ALA A 606 35.50 10.08 -1.92
C ALA A 606 34.20 10.91 -1.99
N ALA A 607 33.20 10.46 -2.73
CA ALA A 607 31.87 11.07 -2.75
C ALA A 607 31.21 11.06 -1.35
N CYS A 608 31.18 9.92 -0.67
CA CYS A 608 30.64 9.84 0.69
C CYS A 608 31.44 10.67 1.71
N GLN A 609 32.74 10.83 1.52
CA GLN A 609 33.59 11.67 2.38
C GLN A 609 33.32 13.17 2.17
N GLN A 610 33.22 13.62 0.91
CA GLN A 610 32.94 15.02 0.61
C GLN A 610 31.59 15.49 1.17
N PHE A 611 30.57 14.63 1.10
CA PHE A 611 29.22 14.94 1.58
C PHE A 611 28.96 14.43 3.00
N ARG A 612 30.00 14.04 3.76
CA ARG A 612 29.85 13.46 5.11
C ARG A 612 29.07 14.37 6.07
N ASP A 613 29.21 15.69 5.93
CA ASP A 613 28.54 16.67 6.79
C ASP A 613 27.10 16.99 6.38
N HIS A 614 26.61 16.46 5.26
CA HIS A 614 25.23 16.67 4.83
C HIS A 614 24.24 16.07 5.87
N PRO A 615 23.19 16.80 6.29
CA PRO A 615 22.29 16.36 7.35
C PRO A 615 21.69 14.96 7.13
N GLN A 616 21.23 14.67 5.91
CA GLN A 616 20.67 13.36 5.57
C GLN A 616 21.72 12.24 5.54
N MET A 617 22.99 12.54 5.21
CA MET A 617 24.07 11.55 5.21
C MET A 617 24.37 11.09 6.64
N LYS A 618 24.43 12.04 7.59
CA LYS A 618 24.61 11.76 9.02
C LYS A 618 23.42 11.02 9.61
N ALA A 619 22.20 11.49 9.37
CA ALA A 619 20.98 10.89 9.91
C ALA A 619 20.81 9.41 9.52
N LEU A 620 21.23 9.05 8.29
CA LEU A 620 21.11 7.69 7.77
C LEU A 620 22.35 6.82 8.01
N GLY A 621 23.46 7.36 8.55
CA GLY A 621 24.73 6.64 8.60
C GLY A 621 25.18 6.15 7.22
N TYR A 622 24.97 6.96 6.19
CA TYR A 622 25.01 6.50 4.80
C TYR A 622 26.42 6.05 4.36
N THR A 623 27.47 6.74 4.80
CA THR A 623 28.86 6.39 4.45
C THR A 623 29.23 4.98 4.90
N GLU A 624 28.79 4.58 6.09
CA GLU A 624 28.98 3.22 6.59
C GLU A 624 28.16 2.21 5.79
N SER A 625 26.89 2.53 5.52
CA SER A 625 26.00 1.69 4.70
C SER A 625 26.59 1.46 3.29
N PHE A 626 27.17 2.50 2.68
CA PHE A 626 27.84 2.42 1.39
C PHE A 626 29.05 1.47 1.44
N MET A 627 29.91 1.59 2.46
CA MET A 627 31.05 0.69 2.63
C MET A 627 30.61 -0.77 2.83
N ARG A 628 29.58 -1.00 3.65
CA ARG A 628 29.00 -2.34 3.88
C ARG A 628 28.43 -2.93 2.60
N ALA A 629 27.67 -2.16 1.83
CA ALA A 629 27.12 -2.61 0.54
C ALA A 629 28.23 -2.95 -0.46
N ARG A 630 29.28 -2.10 -0.54
CA ARG A 630 30.43 -2.33 -1.42
C ARG A 630 31.19 -3.61 -1.04
N LEU A 631 31.41 -3.85 0.26
CA LEU A 631 32.05 -5.08 0.75
C LEU A 631 31.15 -6.31 0.58
N ALA A 632 29.83 -6.17 0.75
CA ALA A 632 28.87 -7.24 0.52
C ALA A 632 28.92 -7.76 -0.92
N VAL A 633 29.08 -6.87 -1.91
CA VAL A 633 29.27 -7.27 -3.32
C VAL A 633 30.65 -7.92 -3.53
N LYS A 634 31.73 -7.27 -3.06
CA LYS A 634 33.10 -7.73 -3.31
C LYS A 634 33.41 -9.07 -2.67
N PHE A 635 32.96 -9.29 -1.44
CA PHE A 635 33.25 -10.47 -0.63
C PHE A 635 31.97 -11.27 -0.35
N SER A 636 31.02 -11.27 -1.29
CA SER A 636 29.78 -12.05 -1.19
C SER A 636 30.08 -13.49 -0.79
N LEU A 637 29.38 -13.99 0.22
CA LEU A 637 29.46 -15.40 0.59
C LEU A 637 28.61 -16.24 -0.38
N VAL A 638 29.21 -17.31 -0.90
CA VAL A 638 28.56 -18.29 -1.77
C VAL A 638 28.76 -19.70 -1.21
N LEU A 639 27.80 -20.58 -1.47
CA LEU A 639 27.91 -21.99 -1.13
C LEU A 639 28.54 -22.72 -2.32
N THR A 640 29.71 -23.31 -2.10
CA THR A 640 30.40 -24.08 -3.13
C THR A 640 29.74 -25.43 -3.36
N THR A 641 30.07 -26.08 -4.48
CA THR A 641 29.57 -27.44 -4.74
C THR A 641 30.16 -28.52 -3.85
N GLU A 642 31.15 -28.16 -3.05
CA GLU A 642 31.71 -29.01 -1.97
C GLU A 642 30.93 -28.85 -0.67
N GLY A 643 29.93 -27.96 -0.63
CA GLY A 643 29.10 -27.71 0.55
C GLY A 643 29.70 -26.73 1.56
N THR A 644 30.75 -25.99 1.18
CA THR A 644 31.42 -25.01 2.05
C THR A 644 30.98 -23.59 1.73
N CYS A 645 30.73 -22.78 2.76
CA CYS A 645 30.40 -21.36 2.58
C CYS A 645 31.70 -20.53 2.55
N LEU A 646 31.99 -19.90 1.42
CA LEU A 646 33.23 -19.16 1.17
C LEU A 646 32.98 -17.80 0.47
N PRO A 647 33.84 -16.79 0.69
CA PRO A 647 33.85 -15.57 -0.10
C PRO A 647 34.06 -15.84 -1.60
N LEU A 648 33.24 -15.19 -2.44
CA LEU A 648 33.24 -15.34 -3.90
C LEU A 648 34.64 -15.15 -4.54
N PRO A 649 35.48 -14.16 -4.14
CA PRO A 649 36.80 -13.98 -4.74
C PRO A 649 37.76 -15.15 -4.55
N LEU A 650 37.56 -16.00 -3.53
CA LEU A 650 38.42 -17.17 -3.30
C LEU A 650 38.12 -18.33 -4.24
N VAL A 651 36.90 -18.38 -4.78
CA VAL A 651 36.42 -19.46 -5.66
C VAL A 651 36.26 -19.00 -7.11
N VAL A 652 36.01 -17.71 -7.30
CA VAL A 652 35.93 -17.03 -8.60
C VAL A 652 36.77 -15.75 -8.48
N PRO A 653 38.09 -15.84 -8.67
CA PRO A 653 38.95 -14.68 -8.55
C PRO A 653 38.62 -13.65 -9.64
N PRO A 654 38.80 -12.34 -9.36
CA PRO A 654 38.76 -11.31 -10.38
C PRO A 654 39.75 -11.61 -11.50
N GLN A 655 39.42 -11.25 -12.75
CA GLN A 655 40.25 -11.54 -13.91
C GLN A 655 41.69 -11.03 -13.71
N GLY A 656 42.66 -11.94 -13.70
CA GLY A 656 44.09 -11.62 -13.57
C GLY A 656 44.58 -11.35 -12.15
N ALA A 657 43.75 -11.52 -11.12
CA ALA A 657 44.15 -11.39 -9.72
C ALA A 657 44.24 -12.76 -9.02
N VAL A 658 45.28 -12.95 -8.22
CA VAL A 658 45.34 -14.05 -7.24
C VAL A 658 44.84 -13.48 -5.92
N VAL A 659 43.77 -14.05 -5.38
CA VAL A 659 43.19 -13.64 -4.09
C VAL A 659 43.38 -14.77 -3.10
N THR A 660 44.03 -14.49 -1.99
CA THR A 660 44.23 -15.45 -0.89
C THR A 660 43.32 -15.12 0.29
N ALA A 661 43.21 -16.05 1.25
CA ALA A 661 42.39 -15.84 2.45
C ALA A 661 42.81 -14.60 3.26
N THR A 662 44.06 -14.16 3.15
CA THR A 662 44.60 -12.94 3.78
C THR A 662 44.07 -11.65 3.19
N ASP A 663 43.57 -11.68 1.94
CA ASP A 663 42.99 -10.51 1.27
C ASP A 663 41.51 -10.31 1.62
N VAL A 664 40.91 -11.29 2.31
CA VAL A 664 39.53 -11.25 2.76
C VAL A 664 39.48 -10.56 4.13
N PRO A 665 38.59 -9.56 4.33
CA PRO A 665 38.40 -8.93 5.63
C PRO A 665 38.05 -9.97 6.71
N SER A 666 38.64 -9.85 7.89
CA SER A 666 38.40 -10.78 9.01
C SER A 666 37.03 -10.58 9.68
N ASP A 667 36.42 -9.42 9.48
CA ASP A 667 35.18 -8.90 10.08
C ASP A 667 33.96 -9.00 9.14
N LEU A 668 33.96 -9.95 8.19
CA LEU A 668 32.83 -10.17 7.29
C LEU A 668 31.52 -10.52 8.01
N ASP A 669 31.59 -11.03 9.24
CA ASP A 669 30.44 -11.28 10.08
C ASP A 669 29.66 -10.01 10.43
N GLU A 670 30.33 -8.85 10.43
CA GLU A 670 29.64 -7.56 10.57
C GLU A 670 28.76 -7.25 9.37
N ILE A 671 29.02 -7.79 8.18
CA ILE A 671 28.25 -7.54 6.95
C ILE A 671 27.22 -8.65 6.70
N PHE A 672 27.59 -9.90 6.98
CA PHE A 672 26.77 -11.08 6.73
C PHE A 672 26.16 -11.58 8.03
N SER A 673 26.81 -12.55 8.67
CA SER A 673 26.50 -12.96 10.04
C SER A 673 27.68 -13.69 10.64
N PRO A 674 27.66 -13.95 11.96
CA PRO A 674 28.59 -14.92 12.55
C PRO A 674 28.52 -16.24 11.79
N ARG A 675 29.67 -16.89 11.60
CA ARG A 675 29.78 -18.10 10.77
C ARG A 675 28.93 -19.23 11.34
N LEU A 676 27.96 -19.68 10.55
CA LEU A 676 27.19 -20.90 10.82
C LEU A 676 27.98 -22.14 10.40
N PRO A 677 27.67 -23.33 10.97
CA PRO A 677 28.18 -24.59 10.45
C PRO A 677 27.82 -24.78 8.97
N ASP A 678 28.75 -25.31 8.17
CA ASP A 678 28.54 -25.58 6.75
C ASP A 678 27.34 -26.52 6.52
N GLU A 679 27.09 -27.46 7.44
CA GLU A 679 25.91 -28.33 7.41
C GLU A 679 24.59 -27.54 7.45
N LEU A 680 24.50 -26.47 8.24
CA LEU A 680 23.29 -25.64 8.28
C LEU A 680 23.12 -24.82 7.00
N TYR A 681 24.20 -24.30 6.41
CA TYR A 681 24.14 -23.68 5.09
C TYR A 681 23.69 -24.65 4.00
N PHE A 682 24.14 -25.90 4.06
CA PHE A 682 23.72 -26.95 3.15
C PHE A 682 22.23 -27.29 3.32
N LEU A 683 21.73 -27.44 4.55
CA LEU A 683 20.31 -27.68 4.82
C LEU A 683 19.42 -26.51 4.34
N LEU A 684 19.89 -25.25 4.53
CA LEU A 684 19.26 -24.07 3.95
C LEU A 684 19.22 -24.16 2.42
N CYS A 685 20.35 -24.46 1.78
CA CYS A 685 20.48 -24.61 0.33
C CYS A 685 19.49 -25.63 -0.26
N ARG A 686 19.25 -26.74 0.45
CA ARG A 686 18.29 -27.78 0.06
C ARG A 686 16.83 -27.44 0.38
N GLY A 687 16.54 -26.32 1.05
CA GLY A 687 15.19 -25.91 1.42
C GLY A 687 14.60 -26.68 2.61
N MET A 688 15.45 -27.24 3.48
CA MET A 688 15.03 -27.97 4.69
C MET A 688 14.58 -27.03 5.82
N VAL A 689 15.05 -25.78 5.78
CA VAL A 689 14.75 -24.72 6.75
C VAL A 689 14.63 -23.40 6.04
N SER A 690 13.68 -22.56 6.47
CA SER A 690 13.52 -21.22 5.93
C SER A 690 14.65 -20.26 6.32
N SER A 691 15.05 -19.40 5.39
CA SER A 691 16.05 -18.35 5.64
C SER A 691 15.62 -17.37 6.71
N SER A 692 14.33 -17.05 6.82
CA SER A 692 13.81 -16.16 7.87
C SER A 692 14.05 -16.73 9.28
N LEU A 693 13.87 -18.04 9.44
CA LEU A 693 14.03 -18.71 10.72
C LEU A 693 15.50 -18.68 11.19
N VAL A 694 16.43 -19.11 10.33
CA VAL A 694 17.87 -19.02 10.63
C VAL A 694 18.29 -17.54 10.77
N GLY A 695 17.66 -16.67 9.98
CA GLY A 695 17.81 -15.21 10.01
C GLY A 695 17.57 -14.60 11.39
N TYR A 696 16.55 -15.04 12.14
CA TYR A 696 16.28 -14.54 13.50
C TYR A 696 17.45 -14.80 14.46
N LEU A 697 18.09 -15.96 14.34
CA LEU A 697 19.25 -16.31 15.15
C LEU A 697 20.50 -15.54 14.71
N THR A 698 20.73 -15.39 13.39
CA THR A 698 21.90 -14.69 12.87
C THR A 698 21.84 -13.18 13.09
N SER A 699 20.67 -12.57 12.93
CA SER A 699 20.45 -11.14 13.17
C SER A 699 20.40 -10.78 14.65
N GLY A 700 19.96 -11.72 15.50
CA GLY A 700 19.69 -11.46 16.91
C GLY A 700 18.37 -10.74 17.16
N TYR A 701 17.50 -10.63 16.16
CA TYR A 701 16.17 -10.06 16.34
C TYR A 701 15.10 -10.64 15.39
N ILE A 702 13.85 -10.60 15.85
CA ILE A 702 12.64 -10.88 15.09
C ILE A 702 11.98 -9.54 14.79
N ASP A 703 11.82 -9.21 13.51
CA ASP A 703 11.08 -8.03 13.07
C ASP A 703 9.64 -8.43 12.73
N GLU A 704 8.70 -8.14 13.63
CA GLU A 704 7.29 -8.43 13.43
C GLU A 704 6.62 -7.29 12.64
N ARG A 705 6.27 -7.60 11.39
CA ARG A 705 5.60 -6.67 10.50
C ARG A 705 4.12 -6.58 10.81
N GLN A 706 3.52 -5.44 10.46
CA GLN A 706 2.10 -5.28 10.60
C GLN A 706 1.32 -6.23 9.68
N PRO A 707 0.25 -6.88 10.18
CA PRO A 707 -0.62 -7.70 9.35
C PRO A 707 -1.42 -6.87 8.34
N LEU A 708 -2.15 -7.55 7.46
CA LEU A 708 -3.06 -6.89 6.50
C LEU A 708 -4.18 -6.15 7.23
N ALA A 709 -4.73 -6.75 8.29
CA ALA A 709 -5.65 -6.11 9.23
C ALA A 709 -5.20 -6.36 10.68
N ASP A 710 -5.25 -5.32 11.50
CA ASP A 710 -4.75 -5.27 12.87
C ASP A 710 -5.90 -5.15 13.89
N SER A 711 -5.69 -5.69 15.09
CA SER A 711 -6.56 -5.53 16.25
C SER A 711 -5.75 -5.57 17.56
N PRO A 712 -6.24 -4.95 18.65
CA PRO A 712 -5.58 -5.03 19.97
C PRO A 712 -5.34 -6.47 20.44
N GLU A 713 -6.27 -7.38 20.16
CA GLU A 713 -6.17 -8.80 20.48
C GLU A 713 -5.05 -9.48 19.67
N TYR A 714 -4.92 -9.14 18.38
CA TYR A 714 -3.82 -9.66 17.55
C TYR A 714 -2.46 -9.25 18.08
N ARG A 715 -2.31 -7.99 18.53
CA ARG A 715 -1.07 -7.48 19.12
C ARG A 715 -0.66 -8.25 20.38
N ARG A 716 -1.61 -8.59 21.26
CA ARG A 716 -1.36 -9.44 22.43
C ARG A 716 -1.04 -10.87 22.01
N PHE A 717 -1.80 -11.42 21.07
CA PHE A 717 -1.61 -12.78 20.57
C PHE A 717 -0.22 -12.99 19.95
N ILE A 718 0.21 -12.12 19.03
CA ILE A 718 1.50 -12.26 18.36
C ILE A 718 2.68 -12.13 19.34
N LYS A 719 2.50 -11.29 20.35
CA LYS A 719 3.49 -11.06 21.41
C LYS A 719 3.53 -12.25 22.38
N ASP A 720 2.44 -12.49 23.10
CA ASP A 720 2.44 -13.35 24.28
C ASP A 720 2.32 -14.84 23.90
N ILE A 721 1.53 -15.16 22.85
CA ILE A 721 1.23 -16.56 22.47
C ILE A 721 2.20 -17.09 21.42
N ILE A 722 2.54 -16.27 20.41
CA ILE A 722 3.37 -16.73 19.28
C ILE A 722 4.87 -16.55 19.53
N THR A 723 5.28 -15.49 20.25
CA THR A 723 6.69 -15.05 20.29
C THR A 723 7.35 -15.16 21.66
N GLU A 724 6.81 -14.54 22.70
CA GLU A 724 7.47 -14.36 24.00
C GLU A 724 7.08 -15.40 25.06
N GLY A 725 6.00 -16.17 24.89
CA GLY A 725 5.66 -17.24 25.83
C GLY A 725 6.74 -18.33 25.89
N ALA A 726 7.02 -18.88 27.07
CA ALA A 726 7.99 -19.98 27.23
C ALA A 726 7.61 -21.23 26.40
N THR A 727 6.31 -21.50 26.26
CA THR A 727 5.78 -22.57 25.41
C THR A 727 5.34 -22.07 24.03
N SER A 728 5.70 -20.83 23.66
CA SER A 728 5.31 -20.27 22.36
C SER A 728 6.05 -20.97 21.21
N PRO A 729 5.41 -21.13 20.04
CA PRO A 729 6.04 -21.80 18.90
C PRO A 729 7.37 -21.18 18.49
N ARG A 730 7.52 -19.84 18.44
CA ARG A 730 8.80 -19.22 18.02
C ARG A 730 9.90 -19.37 19.07
N CYS A 731 9.57 -19.24 20.36
CA CYS A 731 10.55 -19.46 21.42
C CYS A 731 11.12 -20.89 21.36
N THR A 732 10.25 -21.91 21.29
CA THR A 732 10.69 -23.31 21.22
C THR A 732 11.41 -23.63 19.91
N THR A 733 10.99 -23.01 18.80
CA THR A 733 11.67 -23.13 17.50
C THR A 733 13.13 -22.65 17.58
N LEU A 734 13.38 -21.47 18.18
CA LEU A 734 14.73 -20.95 18.37
C LEU A 734 15.55 -21.83 19.33
N ALA A 735 14.92 -22.30 20.41
CA ALA A 735 15.57 -23.21 21.36
C ALA A 735 16.05 -24.50 20.68
N LEU A 736 15.19 -25.14 19.88
CA LEU A 736 15.52 -26.35 19.12
C LEU A 736 16.68 -26.13 18.14
N LEU A 737 16.70 -24.99 17.44
CA LEU A 737 17.82 -24.68 16.54
C LEU A 737 19.13 -24.49 17.31
N THR A 738 19.11 -23.71 18.39
CA THR A 738 20.32 -23.46 19.18
C THR A 738 20.86 -24.72 19.86
N ALA A 739 19.99 -25.66 20.24
CA ALA A 739 20.37 -26.94 20.84
C ALA A 739 21.16 -27.84 19.88
N GLY A 740 20.94 -27.72 18.56
CA GLY A 740 21.69 -28.44 17.54
C GLY A 740 23.00 -27.76 17.11
N LEU A 741 23.35 -26.60 17.68
CA LEU A 741 24.49 -25.78 17.29
C LEU A 741 25.54 -25.69 18.41
N HIS A 742 26.67 -25.04 18.13
CA HIS A 742 27.70 -24.80 19.14
C HIS A 742 27.12 -24.02 20.34
N PRO A 743 27.46 -24.35 21.61
CA PRO A 743 26.84 -23.77 22.80
C PRO A 743 26.86 -22.24 22.91
N GLN A 744 27.79 -21.57 22.22
CA GLN A 744 27.81 -20.10 22.11
C GLN A 744 26.53 -19.53 21.48
N TRP A 745 25.86 -20.26 20.59
CA TRP A 745 24.61 -19.82 19.98
C TRP A 745 23.45 -19.79 20.98
N ALA A 746 23.46 -20.66 22.00
CA ALA A 746 22.46 -20.64 23.06
C ALA A 746 22.61 -19.43 24.00
N GLN A 747 23.79 -18.80 24.03
CA GLN A 747 24.05 -17.57 24.80
C GLN A 747 23.60 -16.31 24.05
N LYS A 748 23.34 -16.41 22.75
CA LYS A 748 22.93 -15.28 21.92
C LYS A 748 21.50 -14.88 22.25
N ARG A 749 21.31 -13.60 22.61
CA ARG A 749 19.98 -13.04 22.85
C ARG A 749 19.31 -12.72 21.53
N VAL A 750 18.06 -13.15 21.39
CA VAL A 750 17.18 -12.79 20.28
C VAL A 750 16.09 -11.86 20.80
N HIS A 751 15.92 -10.72 20.15
CA HIS A 751 14.96 -9.71 20.56
C HIS A 751 13.81 -9.57 19.56
N ALA A 752 12.57 -9.53 20.03
CA ALA A 752 11.41 -9.22 19.21
C ALA A 752 11.17 -7.71 19.16
N HIS A 753 11.00 -7.19 17.95
CA HIS A 753 10.55 -5.84 17.65
C HIS A 753 9.16 -5.92 17.04
N TYR A 754 8.23 -5.14 17.57
CA TYR A 754 6.85 -5.10 17.08
C TYR A 754 6.56 -3.78 16.38
N TYR A 755 5.80 -3.85 15.29
CA TYR A 755 5.31 -2.66 14.58
C TYR A 755 4.47 -1.71 15.44
N PHE A 756 3.98 -2.17 16.59
CA PHE A 756 3.20 -1.41 17.58
C PHE A 756 4.01 -1.05 18.84
N ASP A 757 5.33 -1.25 18.83
CA ASP A 757 6.20 -0.81 19.92
C ASP A 757 6.08 0.70 20.11
N GLN A 758 5.92 1.11 21.36
CA GLN A 758 5.83 2.52 21.72
C GLN A 758 7.18 3.22 21.49
N PRO A 759 7.20 4.53 21.21
CA PRO A 759 8.44 5.28 20.98
C PRO A 759 9.47 5.15 22.12
N TYR A 760 9.02 4.91 23.36
CA TYR A 760 9.84 4.74 24.55
C TYR A 760 10.22 3.29 24.89
N ALA A 761 9.87 2.30 24.05
CA ALA A 761 10.23 0.90 24.29
C ALA A 761 11.77 0.69 24.27
N PRO A 762 12.32 -0.27 25.04
CA PRO A 762 13.78 -0.51 25.14
C PRO A 762 14.44 -0.71 23.77
N PRO A 763 15.52 0.02 23.41
CA PRO A 763 16.12 0.02 22.07
C PRO A 763 16.35 -1.36 21.45
N GLN A 764 16.67 -2.34 22.28
CA GLN A 764 16.97 -3.70 21.88
C GLN A 764 15.73 -4.53 21.55
N GLY A 765 14.51 -4.14 21.95
CA GLY A 765 13.30 -4.96 21.82
C GLY A 765 13.08 -5.92 22.99
N ALA A 766 11.99 -6.68 22.96
CA ALA A 766 11.64 -7.65 24.01
C ALA A 766 12.47 -8.94 23.85
N VAL A 767 13.03 -9.47 24.94
CA VAL A 767 13.87 -10.67 24.86
C VAL A 767 12.99 -11.91 24.72
N VAL A 768 13.25 -12.75 23.71
CA VAL A 768 12.60 -14.06 23.58
C VAL A 768 13.22 -15.03 24.61
N PRO A 769 12.44 -15.67 25.50
CA PRO A 769 12.97 -16.44 26.63
C PRO A 769 13.39 -17.87 26.24
N ILE A 770 14.35 -17.96 25.31
CA ILE A 770 14.86 -19.22 24.76
C ILE A 770 15.42 -20.13 25.87
N ALA A 771 16.08 -19.54 26.87
CA ALA A 771 16.71 -20.25 27.98
C ALA A 771 15.76 -20.55 29.17
N ASP A 772 14.46 -20.27 29.03
CA ASP A 772 13.49 -20.57 30.08
C ASP A 772 13.45 -22.10 30.39
N PRO A 773 13.39 -22.51 31.68
CA PRO A 773 13.39 -23.92 32.04
C PRO A 773 12.28 -24.75 31.40
N LEU A 774 11.09 -24.18 31.19
CA LEU A 774 9.99 -24.86 30.51
C LEU A 774 10.32 -25.07 29.04
N THR A 775 10.87 -24.04 28.37
CA THR A 775 11.32 -24.13 26.97
C THR A 775 12.37 -25.23 26.82
N GLN A 776 13.38 -25.26 27.69
CA GLN A 776 14.46 -26.25 27.64
C GLN A 776 13.94 -27.67 27.89
N THR A 777 12.99 -27.83 28.83
CA THR A 777 12.32 -29.12 29.08
C THR A 777 11.61 -29.64 27.82
N LEU A 778 10.98 -28.76 27.03
CA LEU A 778 10.35 -29.15 25.76
C LEU A 778 11.37 -29.61 24.71
N VAL A 779 12.53 -28.97 24.65
CA VAL A 779 13.63 -29.36 23.75
C VAL A 779 14.20 -30.72 24.15
N GLU A 780 14.44 -30.94 25.45
CA GLU A 780 14.97 -32.20 25.98
C GLU A 780 14.04 -33.39 25.69
N LYS A 781 12.72 -33.18 25.79
CA LYS A 781 11.71 -34.20 25.43
C LYS A 781 11.83 -34.68 23.99
N CYS A 782 12.28 -33.84 23.04
CA CYS A 782 12.46 -34.29 21.67
C CYS A 782 13.44 -35.47 21.55
N ALA A 783 14.38 -35.62 22.49
CA ALA A 783 15.33 -36.72 22.48
C ALA A 783 14.72 -38.09 22.87
N THR A 784 13.49 -38.13 23.40
CA THR A 784 12.78 -39.38 23.77
C THR A 784 12.10 -40.06 22.58
N TRP A 785 12.08 -39.42 21.41
CA TRP A 785 11.43 -39.90 20.19
C TRP A 785 12.46 -40.47 19.19
N MET A 786 12.51 -41.80 19.08
CA MET A 786 13.35 -42.54 18.11
C MET A 786 12.59 -43.77 17.61
N VAL A 787 11.41 -43.54 17.02
CA VAL A 787 10.51 -44.62 16.57
C VAL A 787 11.01 -45.22 15.26
N PRO A 788 11.28 -46.54 15.19
CA PRO A 788 11.84 -47.16 13.99
C PRO A 788 10.77 -47.44 12.92
N HIS A 789 11.23 -47.59 11.67
CA HIS A 789 10.37 -47.77 10.50
C HIS A 789 9.38 -48.93 10.57
N HIS A 790 9.72 -50.04 11.23
CA HIS A 790 8.81 -51.18 11.32
C HIS A 790 7.55 -50.84 12.16
N VAL A 791 7.71 -50.11 13.26
CA VAL A 791 6.59 -49.61 14.08
C VAL A 791 5.70 -48.68 13.27
N VAL A 792 6.30 -47.78 12.48
CA VAL A 792 5.55 -46.90 11.56
C VAL A 792 4.76 -47.73 10.52
N GLY A 793 5.37 -48.77 9.97
CA GLY A 793 4.73 -49.69 9.03
C GLY A 793 3.59 -50.50 9.64
N ASP A 794 3.73 -50.93 10.89
CA ASP A 794 2.67 -51.61 11.65
C ASP A 794 1.48 -50.68 11.90
N GLU A 795 1.74 -49.42 12.24
CA GLU A 795 0.68 -48.43 12.48
C GLU A 795 -0.05 -48.00 11.21
N LEU A 796 0.65 -47.88 10.08
CA LEU A 796 0.01 -47.67 8.78
C LEU A 796 -0.99 -48.79 8.47
N ARG A 797 -0.62 -50.06 8.74
CA ARG A 797 -1.52 -51.22 8.57
C ARG A 797 -2.67 -51.20 9.58
N ARG A 798 -2.38 -51.00 10.87
CA ARG A 798 -3.39 -51.02 11.95
C ARG A 798 -4.49 -49.98 11.72
N GLN A 799 -4.10 -48.77 11.32
CA GLN A 799 -5.02 -47.65 11.10
C GLN A 799 -5.57 -47.58 9.67
N SER A 800 -5.21 -48.53 8.80
CA SER A 800 -5.57 -48.51 7.37
C SER A 800 -5.21 -47.18 6.68
N SER A 801 -4.07 -46.61 7.04
CA SER A 801 -3.58 -45.35 6.48
C SER A 801 -2.56 -45.60 5.37
N SER A 802 -2.58 -44.73 4.36
CA SER A 802 -1.59 -44.70 3.27
C SER A 802 -0.61 -43.52 3.40
N THR A 803 -0.80 -42.66 4.41
CA THR A 803 -0.04 -41.42 4.60
C THR A 803 0.44 -41.29 6.04
N ILE A 804 1.62 -40.69 6.19
CA ILE A 804 2.21 -40.36 7.49
C ILE A 804 1.85 -38.91 7.77
N ASP A 805 0.87 -38.70 8.64
CA ASP A 805 0.29 -37.40 8.92
C ASP A 805 -0.05 -37.23 10.42
N LEU A 806 -0.64 -36.08 10.78
CA LEU A 806 -0.99 -35.75 12.15
C LEU A 806 -1.96 -36.78 12.75
N LYS A 807 -2.94 -37.23 11.96
CA LYS A 807 -3.95 -38.22 12.38
C LYS A 807 -3.31 -39.57 12.69
N LEU A 808 -2.45 -40.08 11.80
CA LEU A 808 -1.75 -41.35 12.02
C LEU A 808 -0.93 -41.28 13.32
N CYS A 809 -0.12 -40.24 13.46
CA CYS A 809 0.79 -40.09 14.60
C CYS A 809 0.05 -39.95 15.93
N ILE A 810 -1.01 -39.14 16.01
CA ILE A 810 -1.78 -39.03 17.26
C ILE A 810 -2.55 -40.33 17.56
N GLY A 811 -3.08 -41.00 16.53
CA GLY A 811 -3.82 -42.27 16.66
C GLY A 811 -2.95 -43.43 17.14
N THR A 812 -1.63 -43.40 16.91
CA THR A 812 -0.67 -44.36 17.50
C THR A 812 -0.65 -44.28 19.03
N LEU A 813 -0.95 -43.11 19.60
CA LEU A 813 -0.85 -42.84 21.04
C LEU A 813 -2.17 -43.04 21.80
N GLU A 814 -3.20 -43.56 21.13
CA GLU A 814 -4.53 -43.78 21.71
C GLU A 814 -4.51 -44.86 22.80
N LYS A 815 -3.84 -45.98 22.54
CA LYS A 815 -3.72 -47.11 23.48
C LYS A 815 -2.37 -47.09 24.16
N GLU A 816 -2.33 -47.48 25.43
CA GLU A 816 -1.08 -47.54 26.21
C GLU A 816 -0.08 -48.54 25.62
N GLU A 817 -0.57 -49.67 25.10
CA GLU A 817 0.24 -50.70 24.43
C GLU A 817 0.97 -50.14 23.21
N THR A 818 0.27 -49.43 22.32
CA THR A 818 0.86 -48.85 21.11
C THR A 818 1.75 -47.66 21.42
N ALA A 819 1.38 -46.84 22.42
CA ALA A 819 2.22 -45.77 22.93
C ALA A 819 3.56 -46.28 23.47
N ALA A 820 3.60 -47.44 24.11
CA ALA A 820 4.82 -48.02 24.65
C ALA A 820 5.89 -48.28 23.57
N TYR A 821 5.49 -48.67 22.35
CA TYR A 821 6.41 -48.90 21.23
C TYR A 821 7.04 -47.62 20.66
N THR A 822 6.52 -46.45 21.04
CA THR A 822 7.05 -45.16 20.56
C THR A 822 8.16 -44.59 21.47
N LYS A 823 8.37 -45.18 22.65
CA LYS A 823 9.40 -44.73 23.59
C LYS A 823 10.78 -45.13 23.10
N LYS A 824 11.74 -44.21 23.12
CA LYS A 824 13.13 -44.49 22.72
C LYS A 824 13.73 -45.63 23.55
N GLU A 825 14.23 -46.64 22.85
CA GLU A 825 15.02 -47.72 23.44
C GLU A 825 16.44 -47.24 23.80
N LYS A 826 17.06 -47.87 24.81
CA LYS A 826 18.44 -47.54 25.24
C LYS A 826 19.49 -47.68 24.12
N ALA A 827 19.24 -48.55 23.13
CA ALA A 827 20.12 -48.81 21.99
C ALA A 827 19.46 -48.45 20.64
N ALA A 828 18.65 -47.38 20.61
CA ALA A 828 17.95 -46.97 19.39
C ALA A 828 18.94 -46.68 18.24
N LYS A 829 18.68 -47.30 17.08
CA LYS A 829 19.43 -47.04 15.85
C LYS A 829 19.10 -45.64 15.30
N ILE A 830 20.02 -45.10 14.52
CA ILE A 830 19.83 -43.85 13.78
C ILE A 830 18.69 -44.04 12.76
N LEU A 831 17.86 -43.02 12.58
CA LEU A 831 16.77 -43.01 11.60
C LEU A 831 17.34 -42.89 10.18
N GLU A 832 17.00 -43.82 9.29
CA GLU A 832 17.54 -43.88 7.93
C GLU A 832 16.51 -43.58 6.85
N LYS A 833 15.28 -44.10 7.00
CA LYS A 833 14.23 -44.00 5.99
C LYS A 833 13.46 -42.69 6.11
N LYS A 834 12.98 -42.15 4.98
CA LYS A 834 12.18 -40.93 4.94
C LYS A 834 10.99 -40.98 5.89
N ASP A 835 10.25 -42.08 5.81
CA ASP A 835 8.97 -42.29 6.49
C ASP A 835 9.09 -42.28 8.02
N GLU A 836 10.11 -42.96 8.56
CA GLU A 836 10.34 -42.93 10.02
C GLU A 836 10.81 -41.55 10.48
N ILE A 837 11.59 -40.82 9.68
CA ILE A 837 12.02 -39.47 10.05
C ILE A 837 10.81 -38.52 10.05
N VAL A 838 9.97 -38.54 9.02
CA VAL A 838 8.76 -37.71 8.95
C VAL A 838 7.83 -38.01 10.13
N ALA A 839 7.60 -39.28 10.46
CA ALA A 839 6.78 -39.66 11.62
C ALA A 839 7.37 -39.13 12.94
N ASN A 840 8.69 -39.27 13.16
CA ASN A 840 9.36 -38.73 14.34
C ASN A 840 9.32 -37.20 14.42
N ILE A 841 9.38 -36.48 13.29
CA ILE A 841 9.19 -35.03 13.27
C ILE A 841 7.79 -34.67 13.75
N ILE A 842 6.76 -35.36 13.25
CA ILE A 842 5.37 -35.10 13.62
C ILE A 842 5.11 -35.44 15.10
N TRP A 843 5.61 -36.56 15.62
CA TRP A 843 5.45 -36.89 17.04
C TRP A 843 6.13 -35.87 17.96
N ARG A 844 7.38 -35.48 17.65
CA ARG A 844 8.09 -34.44 18.41
C ARG A 844 7.33 -33.11 18.36
N PHE A 845 6.74 -32.77 17.22
CA PHE A 845 5.90 -31.58 17.07
C PHE A 845 4.66 -31.61 17.97
N LEU A 846 3.92 -32.73 17.96
CA LEU A 846 2.73 -32.91 18.80
C LEU A 846 3.06 -32.85 20.30
N ASP A 847 4.18 -33.45 20.73
CA ASP A 847 4.64 -33.40 22.11
C ASP A 847 5.07 -32.00 22.55
N VAL A 848 5.90 -31.32 21.74
CA VAL A 848 6.35 -29.95 22.02
C VAL A 848 5.17 -28.97 22.12
N ARG A 849 4.09 -29.20 21.35
CA ARG A 849 2.88 -28.38 21.40
C ARG A 849 1.87 -28.80 22.48
N GLY A 850 2.16 -29.86 23.24
CA GLY A 850 1.34 -30.32 24.36
C GLY A 850 0.10 -31.14 23.97
N PHE A 851 0.07 -31.71 22.77
CA PHE A 851 -0.94 -32.70 22.36
C PHE A 851 -0.61 -34.10 22.89
N VAL A 852 0.64 -34.31 23.30
CA VAL A 852 1.15 -35.56 23.88
C VAL A 852 1.67 -35.30 25.28
N SER A 853 1.44 -36.24 26.18
CA SER A 853 1.95 -36.23 27.54
C SER A 853 3.37 -36.80 27.62
N ALA A 854 4.06 -36.59 28.73
CA ALA A 854 5.41 -37.13 28.94
C ALA A 854 5.49 -38.67 28.81
N ASN A 855 4.37 -39.39 28.95
CA ASN A 855 4.30 -40.84 28.84
C ASN A 855 3.99 -41.34 27.41
N HIS A 856 4.05 -40.45 26.41
CA HIS A 856 3.67 -40.73 25.02
C HIS A 856 2.19 -41.09 24.86
N GLN A 857 1.31 -40.51 25.68
CA GLN A 857 -0.14 -40.68 25.58
C GLN A 857 -0.81 -39.37 25.17
N GLN A 858 -2.02 -39.43 24.62
CA GLN A 858 -2.78 -38.25 24.24
C GLN A 858 -3.14 -37.38 25.46
N THR A 859 -2.94 -36.06 25.38
CA THR A 859 -3.52 -35.11 26.35
C THR A 859 -5.00 -34.86 26.03
N ALA A 860 -5.72 -34.06 26.84
CA ALA A 860 -7.09 -33.66 26.52
C ALA A 860 -7.20 -33.03 25.11
N MET A 861 -6.23 -32.18 24.75
CA MET A 861 -6.13 -31.61 23.40
C MET A 861 -5.81 -32.67 22.34
N GLY A 862 -4.91 -33.60 22.64
CA GLY A 862 -4.57 -34.73 21.77
C GLY A 862 -5.77 -35.61 21.46
N LYS A 863 -6.59 -35.94 22.47
CA LYS A 863 -7.81 -36.72 22.32
C LYS A 863 -8.86 -36.00 21.49
N ALA A 864 -9.09 -34.72 21.76
CA ALA A 864 -10.02 -33.90 20.98
C ALA A 864 -9.61 -33.81 19.50
N PHE A 865 -8.30 -33.60 19.24
CA PHE A 865 -7.76 -33.60 17.88
C PHE A 865 -7.92 -34.96 17.19
N HIS A 866 -7.62 -36.05 17.90
CA HIS A 866 -7.76 -37.40 17.37
C HIS A 866 -9.22 -37.73 17.03
N ALA A 867 -10.15 -37.48 17.96
CA ALA A 867 -11.58 -37.73 17.77
C ALA A 867 -12.16 -36.94 16.57
N ALA A 868 -11.83 -35.65 16.47
CA ALA A 868 -12.25 -34.80 15.35
C ALA A 868 -11.65 -35.24 14.01
N SER A 869 -10.37 -35.62 14.00
CA SER A 869 -9.70 -36.13 12.80
C SER A 869 -10.22 -37.52 12.40
N ALA A 870 -10.67 -38.32 13.35
CA ALA A 870 -11.27 -39.63 13.13
C ALA A 870 -12.67 -39.52 12.50
N SER A 871 -13.47 -38.52 12.88
CA SER A 871 -14.81 -38.29 12.32
C SER A 871 -14.79 -37.66 10.91
N ALA A 872 -13.70 -36.95 10.55
CA ALA A 872 -13.54 -36.33 9.24
C ALA A 872 -13.27 -37.33 8.10
N ARG A 873 -13.84 -37.08 6.92
CA ARG A 873 -13.52 -37.84 5.70
C ARG A 873 -12.09 -37.53 5.24
N VAL A 874 -11.34 -38.57 4.87
CA VAL A 874 -9.94 -38.42 4.40
C VAL A 874 -9.84 -37.49 3.17
N THR A 875 -10.83 -37.56 2.26
CA THR A 875 -10.87 -36.75 1.04
C THR A 875 -11.04 -35.25 1.31
N ASP A 876 -11.61 -34.86 2.46
CA ASP A 876 -11.84 -33.45 2.80
C ASP A 876 -10.56 -32.73 3.29
N LYS A 877 -9.51 -33.49 3.65
CA LYS A 877 -8.19 -33.00 4.08
C LYS A 877 -8.23 -31.97 5.22
N LEU A 878 -8.97 -32.28 6.28
CA LEU A 878 -9.30 -31.31 7.34
C LEU A 878 -8.31 -31.26 8.52
N GLN A 879 -7.41 -32.23 8.65
CA GLN A 879 -6.57 -32.38 9.86
C GLN A 879 -5.75 -31.13 10.23
N GLU A 880 -5.17 -30.42 9.25
CA GLU A 880 -4.40 -29.20 9.53
C GLU A 880 -5.31 -28.07 10.04
N ALA A 881 -6.49 -27.92 9.44
CA ALA A 881 -7.47 -26.92 9.85
C ALA A 881 -8.02 -27.21 11.26
N ILE A 882 -8.30 -28.48 11.58
CA ILE A 882 -8.70 -28.90 12.93
C ILE A 882 -7.60 -28.52 13.94
N TYR A 883 -6.34 -28.83 13.63
CA TYR A 883 -5.21 -28.52 14.50
C TYR A 883 -5.09 -27.00 14.75
N ILE A 884 -5.20 -26.18 13.69
CA ILE A 884 -5.13 -24.72 13.80
C ILE A 884 -6.28 -24.19 14.65
N VAL A 885 -7.52 -24.67 14.45
CA VAL A 885 -8.67 -24.23 15.27
C VAL A 885 -8.45 -24.54 16.75
N LEU A 886 -7.91 -25.71 17.09
CA LEU A 886 -7.58 -26.08 18.48
C LEU A 886 -6.49 -25.19 19.10
N GLU A 887 -5.45 -24.84 18.34
CA GLU A 887 -4.42 -23.88 18.78
C GLU A 887 -5.02 -22.47 19.01
N LEU A 888 -5.88 -22.00 18.11
CA LEU A 888 -6.54 -20.70 18.22
C LEU A 888 -7.59 -20.66 19.34
N LEU A 889 -8.29 -21.77 19.60
CA LEU A 889 -9.18 -21.94 20.75
C LEU A 889 -8.41 -21.85 22.07
N ARG A 890 -7.28 -22.56 22.18
CA ARG A 890 -6.37 -22.46 23.33
C ARG A 890 -5.85 -21.04 23.54
N ALA A 891 -5.67 -20.29 22.46
CA ALA A 891 -5.26 -18.90 22.51
C ALA A 891 -6.40 -17.91 22.83
N GLY A 892 -7.65 -18.38 22.89
CA GLY A 892 -8.81 -17.55 23.22
C GLY A 892 -9.27 -16.60 22.11
N VAL A 893 -8.93 -16.86 20.85
CA VAL A 893 -9.22 -15.95 19.72
C VAL A 893 -10.32 -16.45 18.77
N VAL A 894 -10.94 -17.59 19.09
CA VAL A 894 -12.08 -18.16 18.35
C VAL A 894 -13.35 -17.98 19.19
N HIS A 895 -14.17 -17.00 18.84
CA HIS A 895 -15.42 -16.68 19.53
C HIS A 895 -16.40 -15.96 18.56
N GLY A 896 -17.66 -15.77 18.98
CA GLY A 896 -18.69 -15.04 18.23
C GLY A 896 -18.71 -13.51 18.48
N HIS A 897 -17.79 -12.99 19.31
CA HIS A 897 -17.72 -11.54 19.64
C HIS A 897 -16.85 -10.72 18.67
N ARG A 898 -17.09 -9.41 18.61
CA ARG A 898 -16.30 -8.43 17.84
C ARG A 898 -14.88 -8.27 18.42
N PHE A 899 -13.89 -8.09 17.53
CA PHE A 899 -12.54 -7.69 17.94
C PHE A 899 -12.51 -6.20 18.32
N GLY A 900 -11.75 -5.84 19.35
CA GLY A 900 -11.73 -4.50 19.93
C GLY A 900 -12.80 -4.24 21.01
N GLY A 901 -13.62 -5.25 21.32
CA GLY A 901 -14.66 -5.18 22.35
C GLY A 901 -16.02 -4.64 21.85
N PRO A 902 -17.01 -4.50 22.75
CA PRO A 902 -18.40 -4.15 22.38
C PRO A 902 -18.55 -2.79 21.70
N ASN A 903 -17.66 -1.85 22.02
CA ASN A 903 -17.69 -0.47 21.51
C ASN A 903 -16.82 -0.28 20.25
N ALA A 904 -16.23 -1.36 19.71
CA ALA A 904 -15.46 -1.28 18.48
C ALA A 904 -16.36 -0.98 17.27
N PRO A 905 -15.87 -0.22 16.28
CA PRO A 905 -16.60 0.00 15.03
C PRO A 905 -16.88 -1.34 14.35
N LEU A 906 -18.06 -1.46 13.71
CA LEU A 906 -18.36 -2.64 12.91
C LEU A 906 -17.40 -2.71 11.74
N LEU A 907 -16.76 -3.87 11.56
CA LEU A 907 -15.95 -4.15 10.38
C LEU A 907 -16.85 -4.63 9.24
N SER A 908 -16.54 -4.20 8.03
CA SER A 908 -17.27 -4.57 6.82
C SER A 908 -17.16 -6.06 6.48
N GLY A 909 -18.20 -6.58 5.84
CA GLY A 909 -18.29 -7.98 5.41
C GLY A 909 -18.50 -9.00 6.53
N GLY A 910 -18.98 -8.56 7.70
CA GLY A 910 -19.55 -9.43 8.74
C GLY A 910 -21.00 -9.86 8.45
N PRO A 911 -21.65 -10.59 9.38
CA PRO A 911 -23.06 -10.97 9.30
C PRO A 911 -23.97 -9.74 9.12
N SER A 912 -25.04 -9.90 8.34
CA SER A 912 -25.89 -8.76 7.93
C SER A 912 -27.37 -8.92 8.28
N PHE A 913 -27.79 -10.10 8.75
CA PHE A 913 -29.18 -10.46 9.00
C PHE A 913 -29.35 -11.17 10.34
N GLY A 914 -30.59 -11.18 10.84
CA GLY A 914 -30.95 -11.83 12.11
C GLY A 914 -30.69 -10.95 13.33
N SER A 915 -31.09 -11.48 14.49
CA SER A 915 -30.82 -10.91 15.81
C SER A 915 -29.32 -10.84 16.11
N ASP A 916 -28.93 -10.03 17.10
CA ASP A 916 -27.52 -9.93 17.53
C ASP A 916 -26.91 -11.30 17.89
N GLU A 917 -27.73 -12.22 18.41
CA GLU A 917 -27.33 -13.58 18.73
C GLU A 917 -27.07 -14.43 17.47
N GLU A 918 -27.96 -14.36 16.48
CA GLU A 918 -27.80 -15.06 15.20
C GLU A 918 -26.60 -14.53 14.40
N GLN A 919 -26.37 -13.21 14.45
CA GLN A 919 -25.18 -12.59 13.89
C GLN A 919 -23.92 -13.11 14.60
N SER A 920 -23.92 -13.21 15.93
CA SER A 920 -22.79 -13.77 16.69
C SER A 920 -22.51 -15.24 16.32
N ASN A 921 -23.55 -16.06 16.16
CA ASN A 921 -23.44 -17.45 15.72
C ASN A 921 -22.85 -17.53 14.30
N THR A 922 -23.37 -16.73 13.36
CA THR A 922 -22.87 -16.64 11.99
C THR A 922 -21.39 -16.24 11.97
N LEU A 923 -21.00 -15.24 12.77
CA LEU A 923 -19.62 -14.78 12.85
C LEU A 923 -18.67 -15.88 13.33
N LEU A 924 -19.07 -16.64 14.37
CA LEU A 924 -18.30 -17.78 14.86
C LEU A 924 -18.11 -18.84 13.74
N ILE A 925 -19.18 -19.17 13.03
CA ILE A 925 -19.15 -20.13 11.92
C ILE A 925 -18.22 -19.65 10.80
N MET A 926 -18.35 -18.39 10.38
CA MET A 926 -17.49 -17.79 9.36
C MET A 926 -16.01 -17.90 9.73
N ARG A 927 -15.66 -17.57 10.98
CA ARG A 927 -14.27 -17.65 11.47
C ARG A 927 -13.76 -19.08 11.44
N VAL A 928 -14.50 -20.03 12.01
CA VAL A 928 -14.10 -21.45 12.01
C VAL A 928 -13.90 -21.97 10.58
N LEU A 929 -14.87 -21.74 9.69
CA LEU A 929 -14.79 -22.23 8.31
C LEU A 929 -13.68 -21.54 7.49
N SER A 930 -13.31 -20.29 7.80
CA SER A 930 -12.23 -19.58 7.09
C SER A 930 -10.84 -20.18 7.28
N VAL A 931 -10.66 -21.11 8.25
CA VAL A 931 -9.41 -21.86 8.44
C VAL A 931 -9.23 -22.97 7.40
N VAL A 932 -10.31 -23.35 6.69
CA VAL A 932 -10.26 -24.39 5.66
C VAL A 932 -9.82 -23.80 4.32
N PRO A 933 -8.83 -24.39 3.63
CA PRO A 933 -8.46 -23.93 2.29
C PRO A 933 -9.60 -24.21 1.31
N LEU A 934 -10.07 -23.14 0.64
CA LEU A 934 -11.06 -23.23 -0.43
C LEU A 934 -10.41 -23.64 -1.75
N ASN A 935 -11.10 -24.46 -2.55
CA ASN A 935 -10.58 -24.94 -3.83
C ASN A 935 -10.85 -23.93 -4.96
N PHE A 936 -9.80 -23.29 -5.47
CA PHE A 936 -9.90 -22.25 -6.50
C PHE A 936 -9.57 -22.73 -7.92
N ARG A 937 -10.18 -22.06 -8.90
CA ARG A 937 -9.69 -21.93 -10.27
C ARG A 937 -8.52 -20.93 -10.28
N PRO A 938 -7.58 -21.03 -11.23
CA PRO A 938 -6.40 -20.17 -11.30
C PRO A 938 -6.74 -18.79 -11.87
N GLU A 939 -7.63 -18.08 -11.20
CA GLU A 939 -8.10 -16.75 -11.57
C GLU A 939 -8.09 -15.84 -10.35
N GLN A 940 -8.09 -14.53 -10.59
CA GLN A 940 -8.17 -13.54 -9.53
C GLN A 940 -9.48 -13.67 -8.76
N TRP A 941 -9.45 -13.36 -7.46
CA TRP A 941 -10.66 -13.33 -6.64
C TRP A 941 -11.63 -12.24 -7.16
N ALA A 942 -12.88 -12.62 -7.43
CA ALA A 942 -13.93 -11.75 -7.91
C ALA A 942 -15.16 -11.68 -6.97
N GLY A 943 -15.04 -12.25 -5.76
CA GLY A 943 -16.13 -12.28 -4.78
C GLY A 943 -16.11 -11.08 -3.81
N PRO A 944 -17.10 -11.01 -2.90
CA PRO A 944 -17.12 -9.98 -1.86
C PRO A 944 -15.90 -10.08 -0.92
N LEU A 945 -15.58 -8.97 -0.24
CA LEU A 945 -14.49 -8.88 0.73
C LEU A 945 -15.04 -8.82 2.16
N SER A 946 -14.27 -9.32 3.12
CA SER A 946 -14.60 -9.28 4.55
C SER A 946 -13.41 -8.81 5.38
N ARG A 947 -13.50 -7.57 5.87
CA ARG A 947 -12.50 -6.99 6.77
C ARG A 947 -12.52 -7.70 8.13
N GLU A 948 -13.70 -8.11 8.57
CA GLU A 948 -13.92 -8.92 9.77
C GLU A 948 -13.12 -10.23 9.71
N LEU A 949 -13.23 -10.98 8.60
CA LEU A 949 -12.44 -12.20 8.41
C LEU A 949 -10.96 -11.93 8.14
N LEU A 950 -10.61 -10.78 7.56
CA LEU A 950 -9.20 -10.43 7.35
C LEU A 950 -8.46 -10.21 8.68
N VAL A 951 -9.13 -9.65 9.70
CA VAL A 951 -8.58 -9.58 11.06
C VAL A 951 -8.35 -10.98 11.62
N PHE A 952 -9.35 -11.87 11.50
CA PHE A 952 -9.19 -13.26 11.96
C PHE A 952 -8.09 -14.02 11.18
N ASN A 953 -7.96 -13.78 9.88
CA ASN A 953 -6.93 -14.37 9.02
C ASN A 953 -5.51 -14.05 9.50
N SER A 954 -5.28 -12.87 10.10
CA SER A 954 -4.00 -12.52 10.71
C SER A 954 -3.57 -13.53 11.79
N PHE A 955 -4.50 -13.95 12.66
CA PHE A 955 -4.24 -14.97 13.69
C PHE A 955 -3.93 -16.33 13.05
N VAL A 956 -4.74 -16.74 12.07
CA VAL A 956 -4.57 -18.02 11.36
C VAL A 956 -3.20 -18.08 10.67
N LYS A 957 -2.82 -17.01 9.95
CA LYS A 957 -1.53 -16.92 9.24
C LYS A 957 -0.35 -16.94 10.21
N ALA A 958 -0.41 -16.19 11.30
CA ALA A 958 0.64 -16.18 12.31
C ALA A 958 0.84 -17.56 12.95
N THR A 959 -0.25 -18.25 13.31
CA THR A 959 -0.21 -19.61 13.85
C THR A 959 0.36 -20.60 12.85
N SER A 960 -0.19 -20.68 11.64
CA SER A 960 0.25 -21.61 10.59
C SER A 960 1.75 -21.44 10.29
N LYS A 961 2.21 -20.19 10.10
CA LYS A 961 3.61 -19.86 9.84
C LYS A 961 4.53 -20.28 10.99
N ALA A 962 4.14 -20.02 12.23
CA ALA A 962 4.95 -20.36 13.40
C ALA A 962 5.01 -21.88 13.64
N LEU A 963 3.91 -22.61 13.44
CA LEU A 963 3.89 -24.08 13.51
C LEU A 963 4.74 -24.71 12.39
N ARG A 964 4.70 -24.13 11.19
CA ARG A 964 5.55 -24.57 10.08
C ARG A 964 7.03 -24.39 10.40
N GLN A 965 7.41 -23.23 10.95
CA GLN A 965 8.79 -22.97 11.39
C GLN A 965 9.23 -23.95 12.47
N LEU A 966 8.35 -24.31 13.41
CA LEU A 966 8.64 -25.31 14.42
C LEU A 966 8.92 -26.70 13.82
N LEU A 967 8.13 -27.14 12.84
CA LEU A 967 8.40 -28.39 12.11
C LEU A 967 9.76 -28.35 11.39
N GLU A 968 10.12 -27.23 10.77
CA GLU A 968 11.43 -27.04 10.12
C GLU A 968 12.58 -27.10 11.14
N ALA A 969 12.41 -26.48 12.31
CA ALA A 969 13.40 -26.54 13.39
C ALA A 969 13.57 -27.96 13.94
N ILE A 970 12.49 -28.72 14.15
CA ILE A 970 12.54 -30.12 14.57
C ILE A 970 13.26 -30.98 13.52
N ASN A 971 12.94 -30.77 12.24
CA ASN A 971 13.56 -31.47 11.12
C ASN A 971 15.07 -31.25 11.07
N VAL A 972 15.53 -29.99 11.15
CA VAL A 972 16.96 -29.66 11.22
C VAL A 972 17.60 -30.19 12.49
N HIS A 973 16.94 -30.06 13.64
CA HIS A 973 17.44 -30.54 14.93
C HIS A 973 17.72 -32.05 14.90
N ILE A 974 16.85 -32.87 14.28
CA ILE A 974 17.09 -34.31 14.11
C ILE A 974 18.38 -34.60 13.32
N LEU A 975 18.65 -33.83 12.27
CA LEU A 975 19.84 -34.02 11.42
C LEU A 975 21.13 -33.56 12.12
N LEU A 976 21.10 -32.36 12.71
CA LEU A 976 22.25 -31.78 13.41
C LEU A 976 22.68 -32.60 14.63
N THR A 977 21.70 -33.15 15.38
CA THR A 977 21.98 -34.02 16.55
C THR A 977 22.41 -35.44 16.19
N GLY A 978 22.44 -35.80 14.91
CA GLY A 978 22.84 -37.15 14.46
C GLY A 978 21.79 -38.23 14.74
N ASN A 979 20.55 -37.84 15.05
CA ASN A 979 19.45 -38.78 15.24
C ASN A 979 18.95 -39.40 13.92
N ALA A 980 19.28 -38.80 12.78
CA ALA A 980 19.02 -39.35 11.45
C ALA A 980 20.25 -39.34 10.55
N ARG A 981 20.26 -40.20 9.53
CA ARG A 981 21.28 -40.25 8.49
C ARG A 981 21.36 -38.91 7.77
N ARG A 982 22.54 -38.26 7.83
CA ARG A 982 22.79 -36.92 7.30
C ARG A 982 22.85 -36.85 5.78
N MET A 983 23.57 -37.76 5.12
CA MET A 983 23.72 -37.80 3.66
C MET A 983 22.50 -38.45 2.99
N ARG A 984 21.73 -37.67 2.22
CA ARG A 984 20.46 -38.08 1.64
C ARG A 984 20.22 -37.44 0.26
N ASP A 985 19.30 -38.01 -0.52
CA ASP A 985 18.85 -37.44 -1.80
C ASP A 985 17.40 -36.94 -1.75
N ASP A 986 16.66 -37.31 -0.70
CA ASP A 986 15.22 -37.12 -0.50
C ASP A 986 14.86 -35.92 0.40
N TYR A 987 15.76 -34.94 0.57
CA TYR A 987 15.57 -33.76 1.43
C TYR A 987 14.25 -33.02 1.14
N LEU A 988 14.00 -32.68 -0.13
CA LEU A 988 12.80 -31.96 -0.52
C LEU A 988 11.53 -32.79 -0.27
N ASP A 989 11.61 -34.11 -0.44
CA ASP A 989 10.49 -35.02 -0.18
C ASP A 989 10.12 -35.05 1.30
N MET A 990 11.12 -35.07 2.18
CA MET A 990 10.89 -34.93 3.62
C MET A 990 10.17 -33.61 3.92
N CYS A 991 10.71 -32.50 3.42
CA CYS A 991 10.21 -31.16 3.73
C CYS A 991 8.77 -30.93 3.22
N ILE A 992 8.41 -31.47 2.05
CA ILE A 992 7.05 -31.40 1.47
C ILE A 992 6.06 -32.32 2.21
N SER A 993 6.54 -33.41 2.82
CA SER A 993 5.67 -34.34 3.58
C SER A 993 5.22 -33.78 4.95
N LEU A 994 5.85 -32.70 5.42
CA LEU A 994 5.49 -32.06 6.69
C LEU A 994 4.25 -31.16 6.55
N PRO A 995 3.38 -31.05 7.58
CA PRO A 995 2.19 -30.20 7.58
C PRO A 995 2.44 -28.68 7.42
N PHE A 996 1.35 -27.91 7.27
CA PHE A 996 1.27 -26.45 7.24
C PHE A 996 2.02 -25.84 6.04
N GLN A 997 1.76 -26.37 4.85
CA GLN A 997 2.44 -25.99 3.60
C GLN A 997 1.81 -24.78 2.89
N SER A 998 0.57 -24.46 3.20
CA SER A 998 -0.23 -23.44 2.50
C SER A 998 -0.92 -22.52 3.47
N ASP A 999 -0.98 -21.23 3.10
CA ASP A 999 -1.80 -20.25 3.79
C ASP A 999 -3.23 -20.29 3.24
N VAL A 1000 -4.19 -19.95 4.10
CA VAL A 1000 -5.60 -19.82 3.73
C VAL A 1000 -5.96 -18.34 3.56
N ASN A 1001 -6.93 -18.08 2.70
CA ASN A 1001 -7.54 -16.76 2.53
C ASN A 1001 -8.91 -16.72 3.23
N THR A 1002 -9.57 -15.56 3.21
CA THR A 1002 -10.89 -15.37 3.83
C THR A 1002 -12.05 -16.03 3.07
N GLY A 1003 -11.79 -16.57 1.87
CA GLY A 1003 -12.82 -16.95 0.90
C GLY A 1003 -13.81 -18.00 1.38
N PHE A 1004 -13.37 -19.00 2.16
CA PHE A 1004 -14.29 -20.05 2.65
C PHE A 1004 -15.31 -19.49 3.65
N GLY A 1005 -14.88 -18.64 4.58
CA GLY A 1005 -15.81 -18.00 5.52
C GLY A 1005 -16.81 -17.09 4.82
N ILE A 1006 -16.38 -16.42 3.74
CA ILE A 1006 -17.25 -15.59 2.89
C ILE A 1006 -18.26 -16.47 2.14
N LEU A 1007 -17.83 -17.58 1.54
CA LEU A 1007 -18.70 -18.55 0.88
C LEU A 1007 -19.81 -19.06 1.81
N ALA A 1008 -19.43 -19.44 3.04
CA ALA A 1008 -20.38 -19.91 4.04
C ALA A 1008 -21.39 -18.84 4.44
N LYS A 1009 -20.94 -17.60 4.68
CA LYS A 1009 -21.80 -16.45 4.96
C LYS A 1009 -22.80 -16.22 3.83
N THR A 1010 -22.33 -16.22 2.58
CA THR A 1010 -23.19 -16.01 1.42
C THR A 1010 -24.27 -17.08 1.31
N TYR A 1011 -23.96 -18.35 1.58
CA TYR A 1011 -24.97 -19.41 1.63
C TYR A 1011 -26.02 -19.16 2.73
N LEU A 1012 -25.58 -18.89 3.96
CA LEU A 1012 -26.46 -18.71 5.12
C LEU A 1012 -27.41 -17.51 4.94
N ASP A 1013 -26.87 -16.39 4.44
CA ASP A 1013 -27.65 -15.20 4.10
C ASP A 1013 -28.66 -15.51 2.99
N ALA A 1014 -28.22 -16.14 1.90
CA ALA A 1014 -29.09 -16.46 0.77
C ALA A 1014 -30.23 -17.41 1.16
N ALA A 1015 -29.97 -18.42 1.99
CA ALA A 1015 -31.00 -19.33 2.49
C ALA A 1015 -32.08 -18.59 3.29
N THR A 1016 -31.67 -17.66 4.15
CA THR A 1016 -32.57 -16.82 4.95
C THR A 1016 -33.37 -15.85 4.06
N ILE A 1017 -32.71 -15.20 3.10
CA ILE A 1017 -33.35 -14.25 2.17
C ILE A 1017 -34.39 -14.95 1.29
N HIS A 1018 -34.07 -16.13 0.74
CA HIS A 1018 -34.99 -16.84 -0.14
C HIS A 1018 -36.21 -17.39 0.60
N PHE A 1019 -36.08 -17.73 1.89
CA PHE A 1019 -37.20 -18.15 2.71
C PHE A 1019 -38.05 -16.96 3.18
N GLY A 1020 -37.43 -15.83 3.50
CA GLY A 1020 -38.10 -14.60 3.92
C GLY A 1020 -38.42 -14.52 5.42
N ASP A 1021 -38.00 -15.51 6.21
CA ASP A 1021 -38.15 -15.58 7.67
C ASP A 1021 -36.98 -16.37 8.30
N THR A 1022 -36.96 -16.55 9.62
CA THR A 1022 -35.95 -17.36 10.31
C THR A 1022 -36.19 -18.85 10.10
N ILE A 1023 -35.17 -19.56 9.63
CA ILE A 1023 -35.19 -21.03 9.49
C ILE A 1023 -34.90 -21.67 10.85
N THR A 1024 -35.86 -22.46 11.36
CA THR A 1024 -35.81 -23.14 12.66
C THR A 1024 -35.95 -24.65 12.48
N GLU A 1025 -35.68 -25.45 13.53
CA GLU A 1025 -35.87 -26.91 13.46
C GLU A 1025 -37.33 -27.31 13.14
N GLU A 1026 -38.31 -26.49 13.51
CA GLU A 1026 -39.73 -26.75 13.27
C GLU A 1026 -40.12 -26.59 11.79
N ASN A 1027 -39.58 -25.57 11.11
CA ASN A 1027 -39.91 -25.27 9.72
C ASN A 1027 -38.92 -25.84 8.70
N ALA A 1028 -37.75 -26.33 9.14
CA ALA A 1028 -36.68 -26.82 8.27
C ALA A 1028 -37.09 -27.96 7.31
N GLY A 1029 -38.12 -28.72 7.67
CA GLY A 1029 -38.66 -29.81 6.86
C GLY A 1029 -39.68 -29.39 5.79
N SER A 1030 -40.14 -28.12 5.82
CA SER A 1030 -41.12 -27.60 4.85
C SER A 1030 -40.53 -27.52 3.44
N ASP A 1031 -41.40 -27.66 2.44
CA ASP A 1031 -40.96 -27.62 1.04
C ASP A 1031 -40.46 -26.23 0.63
N ASP A 1032 -41.02 -25.16 1.22
CA ASP A 1032 -40.56 -23.78 1.02
C ASP A 1032 -39.12 -23.58 1.51
N VAL A 1033 -38.78 -24.09 2.71
CA VAL A 1033 -37.40 -24.01 3.24
C VAL A 1033 -36.43 -24.85 2.39
N LYS A 1034 -36.83 -26.05 1.95
CA LYS A 1034 -36.00 -26.86 1.04
C LYS A 1034 -35.75 -26.13 -0.29
N GLN A 1035 -36.77 -25.51 -0.85
CA GLN A 1035 -36.65 -24.72 -2.08
C GLN A 1035 -35.75 -23.49 -1.87
N ALA A 1036 -35.85 -22.81 -0.73
CA ALA A 1036 -34.99 -21.69 -0.37
C ALA A 1036 -33.51 -22.10 -0.29
N LYS A 1037 -33.20 -23.23 0.36
CA LYS A 1037 -31.84 -23.79 0.44
C LYS A 1037 -31.27 -24.18 -0.93
N GLN A 1038 -32.08 -24.81 -1.78
CA GLN A 1038 -31.67 -25.13 -3.15
C GLN A 1038 -31.39 -23.86 -3.96
N SER A 1039 -32.23 -22.83 -3.81
CA SER A 1039 -32.02 -21.53 -4.46
C SER A 1039 -30.75 -20.84 -3.96
N ALA A 1040 -30.46 -20.92 -2.66
CA ALA A 1040 -29.22 -20.42 -2.07
C ALA A 1040 -27.97 -21.13 -2.62
N LEU A 1041 -28.02 -22.46 -2.80
CA LEU A 1041 -26.93 -23.21 -3.43
C LEU A 1041 -26.71 -22.78 -4.88
N GLN A 1042 -27.77 -22.57 -5.65
CA GLN A 1042 -27.68 -22.06 -7.03
C GLN A 1042 -27.09 -20.65 -7.07
N PHE A 1043 -27.49 -19.79 -6.13
CA PHE A 1043 -26.94 -18.43 -6.00
C PHE A 1043 -25.44 -18.47 -5.72
N VAL A 1044 -24.99 -19.32 -4.80
CA VAL A 1044 -23.57 -19.49 -4.47
C VAL A 1044 -22.77 -19.99 -5.68
N ASP A 1045 -23.32 -20.93 -6.47
CA ASP A 1045 -22.67 -21.43 -7.69
C ASP A 1045 -22.48 -20.32 -8.73
N GLN A 1046 -23.47 -19.42 -8.86
CA GLN A 1046 -23.40 -18.27 -9.77
C GLN A 1046 -22.48 -17.15 -9.24
N ALA A 1047 -22.44 -16.91 -7.92
CA ALA A 1047 -21.70 -15.81 -7.32
C ALA A 1047 -20.18 -16.08 -7.22
N PHE A 1048 -19.77 -17.34 -7.09
CA PHE A 1048 -18.36 -17.74 -6.89
C PHE A 1048 -17.80 -18.53 -8.07
N THR A 1049 -17.77 -17.92 -9.26
CA THR A 1049 -17.27 -18.57 -10.50
C THR A 1049 -15.83 -19.07 -10.40
N GLY A 1050 -15.00 -18.41 -9.58
CA GLY A 1050 -13.60 -18.78 -9.34
C GLY A 1050 -13.41 -19.92 -8.35
N VAL A 1051 -14.46 -20.38 -7.68
CA VAL A 1051 -14.42 -21.54 -6.78
C VAL A 1051 -14.77 -22.80 -7.58
N LYS A 1052 -14.04 -23.89 -7.32
CA LYS A 1052 -14.33 -25.20 -7.92
C LYS A 1052 -15.42 -25.89 -7.11
N SER A 1053 -16.52 -26.25 -7.77
CA SER A 1053 -17.69 -26.89 -7.16
C SER A 1053 -18.18 -26.18 -5.88
N PRO A 1054 -18.60 -24.89 -5.94
CA PRO A 1054 -18.99 -24.09 -4.78
C PRO A 1054 -19.98 -24.81 -3.83
N THR A 1055 -20.99 -25.48 -4.37
CA THR A 1055 -21.97 -26.28 -3.60
C THR A 1055 -21.31 -27.38 -2.76
N GLN A 1056 -20.35 -28.11 -3.32
CA GLN A 1056 -19.64 -29.18 -2.61
C GLN A 1056 -18.71 -28.62 -1.52
N GLU A 1057 -18.14 -27.43 -1.74
CA GLU A 1057 -17.35 -26.73 -0.73
C GLU A 1057 -18.24 -26.25 0.43
N VAL A 1058 -19.48 -25.80 0.19
CA VAL A 1058 -20.44 -25.50 1.26
C VAL A 1058 -20.66 -26.73 2.14
N GLU A 1059 -21.01 -27.88 1.55
CA GLU A 1059 -21.18 -29.13 2.30
C GLU A 1059 -19.91 -29.57 3.05
N ARG A 1060 -18.73 -29.36 2.44
CA ARG A 1060 -17.43 -29.63 3.08
C ARG A 1060 -17.23 -28.74 4.31
N GLY A 1061 -17.68 -27.49 4.25
CA GLY A 1061 -17.69 -26.57 5.40
C GLY A 1061 -18.52 -27.12 6.55
N PHE A 1062 -19.75 -27.57 6.28
CA PHE A 1062 -20.61 -28.18 7.31
C PHE A 1062 -19.98 -29.44 7.93
N ARG A 1063 -19.36 -30.31 7.11
CA ARG A 1063 -18.63 -31.48 7.63
C ARG A 1063 -17.42 -31.10 8.50
N PHE A 1064 -16.75 -29.99 8.17
CA PHE A 1064 -15.68 -29.46 9.01
C PHE A 1064 -16.22 -28.93 10.34
N TRP A 1065 -17.33 -28.20 10.33
CA TRP A 1065 -18.02 -27.77 11.55
C TRP A 1065 -18.37 -28.96 12.44
N ASP A 1066 -18.90 -30.05 11.87
CA ASP A 1066 -19.20 -31.28 12.61
C ASP A 1066 -17.96 -31.87 13.29
N ALA A 1067 -16.83 -31.90 12.59
CA ALA A 1067 -15.56 -32.35 13.17
C ALA A 1067 -15.09 -31.45 14.32
N ILE A 1068 -15.26 -30.12 14.20
CA ILE A 1068 -14.94 -29.19 15.28
C ILE A 1068 -15.87 -29.38 16.48
N MET A 1069 -17.17 -29.62 16.26
CA MET A 1069 -18.10 -29.92 17.36
C MET A 1069 -17.73 -31.21 18.10
N VAL A 1070 -17.21 -32.23 17.40
CA VAL A 1070 -16.63 -33.41 18.06
C VAL A 1070 -15.46 -32.99 18.96
N ALA A 1071 -14.56 -32.14 18.46
CA ALA A 1071 -13.42 -31.66 19.24
C ALA A 1071 -13.87 -30.88 20.51
N ILE A 1072 -14.82 -29.96 20.38
CA ILE A 1072 -15.36 -29.15 21.48
C ILE A 1072 -15.99 -30.05 22.55
N ARG A 1073 -16.84 -31.00 22.15
CA ARG A 1073 -17.51 -31.93 23.08
C ARG A 1073 -16.52 -32.88 23.77
N THR A 1074 -15.48 -33.33 23.06
CA THR A 1074 -14.39 -34.10 23.69
C THR A 1074 -13.61 -33.27 24.69
N LEU A 1075 -13.32 -32.00 24.38
CA LEU A 1075 -12.65 -31.10 25.31
C LEU A 1075 -13.48 -30.81 26.57
N ASP A 1076 -14.79 -30.63 26.42
CA ASP A 1076 -15.72 -30.44 27.55
C ASP A 1076 -15.71 -31.67 28.47
N GLN A 1077 -15.82 -32.87 27.87
CA GLN A 1077 -15.78 -34.14 28.60
C GLN A 1077 -14.46 -34.34 29.37
N GLU A 1078 -13.31 -34.05 28.74
CA GLU A 1078 -11.98 -34.31 29.31
C GLU A 1078 -11.58 -33.29 30.39
N GLN A 1079 -12.06 -32.04 30.30
CA GLN A 1079 -11.80 -31.01 31.31
C GLN A 1079 -12.72 -31.16 32.54
N GLY A 1080 -13.90 -31.76 32.33
CA GLY A 1080 -14.91 -31.94 33.37
C GLY A 1080 -15.67 -30.66 33.72
N PRO A 1081 -16.66 -30.73 34.62
CA PRO A 1081 -17.62 -29.63 34.85
C PRO A 1081 -17.05 -28.44 35.64
N LYS A 1082 -15.92 -28.62 36.33
CA LYS A 1082 -15.21 -27.58 37.09
C LYS A 1082 -13.70 -27.77 36.94
N PRO A 1083 -13.14 -27.51 35.75
CA PRO A 1083 -11.71 -27.68 35.54
C PRO A 1083 -10.92 -26.70 36.40
N SER A 1084 -9.77 -27.14 36.91
CA SER A 1084 -8.80 -26.23 37.50
C SER A 1084 -8.21 -25.33 36.40
N VAL A 1085 -7.70 -24.15 36.75
CA VAL A 1085 -7.09 -23.22 35.77
C VAL A 1085 -6.02 -23.90 34.90
N VAL A 1086 -5.28 -24.85 35.47
CA VAL A 1086 -4.23 -25.62 34.76
C VAL A 1086 -4.81 -26.64 33.78
N ASN A 1087 -6.00 -27.16 34.07
CA ASN A 1087 -6.69 -28.14 33.23
C ASN A 1087 -7.65 -27.47 32.23
N THR A 1088 -8.03 -26.21 32.42
CA THR A 1088 -8.89 -25.47 31.49
C THR A 1088 -8.16 -25.13 30.20
N VAL A 1089 -8.58 -25.76 29.10
CA VAL A 1089 -8.11 -25.51 27.73
C VAL A 1089 -8.98 -24.49 27.02
N ILE A 1090 -10.31 -24.61 27.17
CA ILE A 1090 -11.29 -23.67 26.62
C ILE A 1090 -12.26 -23.26 27.73
N GLN A 1091 -12.69 -22.01 27.71
CA GLN A 1091 -13.60 -21.49 28.75
C GLN A 1091 -15.04 -21.99 28.53
N PRO A 1092 -15.84 -22.18 29.60
CA PRO A 1092 -17.21 -22.69 29.48
C PRO A 1092 -18.12 -21.85 28.58
N ASP A 1093 -17.95 -20.53 28.56
CA ASP A 1093 -18.72 -19.60 27.72
C ASP A 1093 -18.44 -19.82 26.22
N ILE A 1094 -17.24 -20.28 25.86
CA ILE A 1094 -16.89 -20.64 24.49
C ILE A 1094 -17.63 -21.93 24.09
N ILE A 1095 -17.66 -22.93 24.97
CA ILE A 1095 -18.40 -24.18 24.72
C ILE A 1095 -19.89 -23.89 24.48
N GLU A 1096 -20.48 -23.03 25.31
CA GLU A 1096 -21.88 -22.60 25.16
C GLU A 1096 -22.11 -21.88 23.82
N GLN A 1097 -21.21 -20.99 23.40
CA GLN A 1097 -21.29 -20.33 22.08
C GLN A 1097 -21.27 -21.36 20.93
N PHE A 1098 -20.43 -22.39 21.00
CA PHE A 1098 -20.36 -23.43 19.98
C PHE A 1098 -21.63 -24.28 19.94
N GLU A 1099 -22.16 -24.73 21.08
CA GLU A 1099 -23.41 -25.49 21.13
C GLU A 1099 -24.61 -24.68 20.62
N ARG A 1100 -24.66 -23.39 20.96
CA ARG A 1100 -25.69 -22.47 20.48
C ARG A 1100 -25.61 -22.26 18.98
N ALA A 1101 -24.41 -22.03 18.45
CA ALA A 1101 -24.18 -21.91 17.01
C ALA A 1101 -24.49 -23.23 16.26
N ASP A 1102 -24.16 -24.39 16.84
CA ASP A 1102 -24.50 -25.70 16.27
C ASP A 1102 -26.02 -25.91 16.17
N LYS A 1103 -26.76 -25.57 17.24
CA LYS A 1103 -28.22 -25.63 17.25
C LYS A 1103 -28.85 -24.72 16.19
N TRP A 1104 -28.32 -23.49 16.04
CA TRP A 1104 -28.78 -22.56 15.01
C TRP A 1104 -28.43 -23.02 13.58
N LEU A 1105 -27.25 -23.64 13.40
CA LEU A 1105 -26.76 -24.07 12.09
C LEU A 1105 -27.44 -25.34 11.56
N ARG A 1106 -27.88 -26.25 12.44
CA ARG A 1106 -28.54 -27.52 12.05
C ARG A 1106 -29.70 -27.35 11.06
N PRO A 1107 -30.71 -26.50 11.31
CA PRO A 1107 -31.82 -26.35 10.38
C PRO A 1107 -31.43 -25.63 9.07
N MET A 1108 -30.28 -24.95 9.02
CA MET A 1108 -29.77 -24.24 7.82
C MET A 1108 -29.07 -25.16 6.81
N ARG A 1109 -28.83 -26.43 7.16
CA ARG A 1109 -28.08 -27.36 6.30
C ARG A 1109 -28.78 -27.60 4.94
N PRO A 1110 -28.02 -27.68 3.83
CA PRO A 1110 -28.58 -27.93 2.51
C PRO A 1110 -29.29 -29.27 2.37
#